data_AF-A0A1W0WBY3-F1
#
_entry.id   AF-A0A1W0WBY3-F1
#
_cell.length_a   1.000
_cell.length_b   1.000
_cell.length_c   1.000
_cell.angle_alpha   90.00
_cell.angle_beta   90.00
_cell.angle_gamma   90.00
#
_symmetry.space_group_name_H-M   'P 1'
#
loop_
_entity.id
_entity.type
_entity.pdbx_description
1 polymer ?
#
loop_
_entity_poly.entity_id
_entity_poly.type
_entity_poly.pdbx_seq_one_letter_code
_entity_poly.pdbx_strand_id
1 'polypeptide(L)'
;MTGTAIPKSRRSSASSTTSETARQNISLKKNSEAEEVDRVVKTGGDFTWDDVKAGLRGYCNATAWRGRLPCTYWLPKYSIQDFRGDMIAGLTVGLTVVPLGLAYAAVADLPLEMGPYSAFMGVFMYALFGTAKDLTLGPTALMSLMTAAAMPVGVTAQDRVNYAILLSFYSGLVQLFLGIFNLGFLVNFVSEPVISGFTSASAFVILYGQIKTLLGLKFGTSTDSVVAQTKGYIDSIQNINGWDTLLGMVCIGVLLIMKDIKYPKSPRLGMSQRAWGFLGETVRTIKAVRYGVIVVITTGLGYYVSGANRITLTNDVKSGVPPFRLPELAWNNQTALERATDIGPSLPFLILFCSLDAISIAKSFATQFHYKIIPSQELIAQGIANIAGSFVGAFPVTGSFTRSALLSQSGVRTPMGGVWTGAFVLFTTAVVSEAFKYVPKAALAAVVVSAVINLFDFKIFKELWHINRKELLPVVTTIIVSFTVSVDYGILAGIGMSLLLLLYPIARPSIVAHFHRETMIVHTIQVNSATDRRTLRITVKPHGALFFPSAEHLKDFFQESIIHRENSLNLETFDDEEIIFDGVYLEESDFTTLKALKSIVRMCQRAGKTIRFENTSSQVMAIILPKGTAKKDAPMSDAVANETATPIGNDYVMVDILNSRRKSSIHRTETVETNLNEEEIVDRLRGDFLQETPSENKKA
;
A
#
# COMPACT_ATOMS: atom_id res chain seq x y z
N MET A 1 -2.97 -19.74 -59.01
CA MET A 1 -3.60 -19.99 -60.33
C MET A 1 -5.01 -19.42 -60.28
N THR A 2 -5.28 -18.40 -61.10
CA THR A 2 -6.54 -18.12 -61.85
C THR A 2 -7.82 -18.80 -61.35
N GLY A 3 -8.97 -18.18 -61.11
CA GLY A 3 -9.56 -16.97 -61.70
C GLY A 3 -11.03 -17.27 -62.03
N THR A 4 -11.94 -16.40 -61.58
CA THR A 4 -13.26 -16.02 -62.18
C THR A 4 -14.31 -17.08 -62.58
N ALA A 5 -15.55 -16.93 -62.07
CA ALA A 5 -16.68 -16.34 -62.82
C ALA A 5 -18.07 -16.67 -62.22
N ILE A 6 -18.83 -15.60 -61.92
CA ILE A 6 -20.31 -15.54 -61.81
C ILE A 6 -20.87 -15.53 -63.27
N PRO A 7 -22.19 -15.75 -63.57
CA PRO A 7 -23.11 -14.58 -63.63
C PRO A 7 -24.66 -14.83 -63.57
N LYS A 8 -25.39 -13.70 -63.47
CA LYS A 8 -26.79 -13.37 -63.91
C LYS A 8 -27.98 -13.77 -63.01
N SER A 9 -29.04 -12.97 -62.83
CA SER A 9 -29.50 -11.60 -63.17
C SER A 9 -30.86 -11.40 -62.44
N ARG A 10 -31.40 -10.22 -62.06
CA ARG A 10 -32.05 -9.19 -62.90
C ARG A 10 -32.55 -7.99 -62.04
N ARG A 11 -32.66 -6.82 -62.70
CA ARG A 11 -32.90 -5.41 -62.25
C ARG A 11 -34.34 -5.08 -61.80
N SER A 12 -34.54 -4.04 -60.96
CA SER A 12 -35.01 -2.69 -61.37
C SER A 12 -35.18 -1.66 -60.21
N SER A 13 -34.50 -0.51 -60.37
CA SER A 13 -34.81 0.90 -60.02
C SER A 13 -35.99 1.31 -59.10
N ALA A 14 -35.68 2.11 -58.06
CA ALA A 14 -36.30 3.42 -57.71
C ALA A 14 -35.55 4.05 -56.52
N SER A 15 -34.78 5.12 -56.75
CA SER A 15 -35.07 6.52 -56.36
C SER A 15 -34.38 6.97 -55.06
N SER A 16 -33.38 7.81 -55.30
CA SER A 16 -32.53 8.60 -54.42
C SER A 16 -33.29 9.68 -53.65
N THR A 17 -33.56 9.47 -52.35
CA THR A 17 -34.01 10.56 -51.45
C THR A 17 -33.78 10.30 -49.95
N THR A 18 -33.01 9.27 -49.56
CA THR A 18 -32.87 8.86 -48.15
C THR A 18 -31.44 8.94 -47.58
N SER A 19 -30.44 9.39 -48.34
CA SER A 19 -29.05 9.44 -47.84
C SER A 19 -28.58 10.80 -47.31
N GLU A 20 -29.30 11.90 -47.55
CA GLU A 20 -28.89 13.24 -47.09
C GLU A 20 -29.47 13.60 -45.72
N THR A 21 -30.72 13.23 -45.43
CA THR A 21 -31.33 13.38 -44.09
C THR A 21 -30.66 12.48 -43.04
N ALA A 22 -30.10 11.33 -43.45
CA ALA A 22 -29.32 10.48 -42.56
C ALA A 22 -27.93 11.05 -42.25
N ARG A 23 -27.32 11.84 -43.16
CA ARG A 23 -26.01 12.46 -42.92
C ARG A 23 -26.10 13.74 -42.08
N GLN A 24 -27.16 14.53 -42.22
CA GLN A 24 -27.40 15.69 -41.35
C GLN A 24 -27.77 15.29 -39.90
N ASN A 25 -28.51 14.21 -39.70
CA ASN A 25 -28.82 13.74 -38.34
C ASN A 25 -27.62 13.08 -37.63
N ILE A 26 -26.59 12.67 -38.37
CA ILE A 26 -25.34 12.17 -37.78
C ILE A 26 -24.36 13.32 -37.49
N SER A 27 -24.40 14.43 -38.24
CA SER A 27 -23.60 15.62 -37.91
C SER A 27 -24.20 16.44 -36.76
N LEU A 28 -25.53 16.46 -36.60
CA LEU A 28 -26.19 17.14 -35.48
C LEU A 28 -26.10 16.36 -34.15
N LYS A 29 -25.94 15.03 -34.20
CA LYS A 29 -25.69 14.21 -33.00
C LYS A 29 -24.23 14.11 -32.57
N LYS A 30 -23.29 14.55 -33.42
CA LYS A 30 -21.85 14.57 -33.08
C LYS A 30 -21.40 15.87 -32.42
N ASN A 31 -22.25 16.90 -32.44
CA ASN A 31 -21.96 18.21 -31.84
C ASN A 31 -22.71 18.46 -30.51
N SER A 32 -23.33 17.45 -29.90
CA SER A 32 -24.02 17.60 -28.60
C SER A 32 -23.45 16.73 -27.46
N GLU A 33 -22.31 16.07 -27.66
CA GLU A 33 -21.66 15.23 -26.63
C GLU A 33 -20.13 15.44 -26.59
N ALA A 34 -19.70 16.68 -26.78
CA ALA A 34 -18.35 17.12 -26.46
C ALA A 34 -18.38 18.42 -25.64
N GLU A 35 -19.33 18.52 -24.69
CA GLU A 35 -18.98 19.17 -23.44
C GLU A 35 -18.08 18.18 -22.71
N GLU A 36 -16.77 18.34 -22.91
CA GLU A 36 -15.78 17.83 -21.99
C GLU A 36 -16.06 18.55 -20.66
N VAL A 37 -17.02 18.01 -19.89
CA VAL A 37 -17.20 18.40 -18.50
C VAL A 37 -15.87 18.06 -17.86
N ASP A 38 -15.08 19.10 -17.65
CA ASP A 38 -13.81 19.06 -16.96
C ASP A 38 -14.13 18.62 -15.51
N ARG A 39 -14.34 17.30 -15.34
CA ARG A 39 -14.64 16.69 -14.06
C ARG A 39 -13.33 16.72 -13.32
N VAL A 40 -13.10 17.83 -12.65
CA VAL A 40 -12.02 17.96 -11.68
C VAL A 40 -12.35 17.00 -10.53
N VAL A 41 -11.84 15.77 -10.63
CA VAL A 41 -11.89 14.80 -9.55
C VAL A 41 -10.81 15.22 -8.55
N LYS A 42 -11.19 16.05 -7.57
CA LYS A 42 -10.31 16.36 -6.44
C LYS A 42 -10.22 15.13 -5.53
N THR A 43 -9.00 14.65 -5.29
CA THR A 43 -8.71 13.59 -4.33
C THR A 43 -7.71 14.11 -3.30
N GLY A 44 -8.07 14.04 -2.02
CA GLY A 44 -7.27 14.59 -0.92
C GLY A 44 -7.75 15.97 -0.45
N GLY A 45 -7.45 16.29 0.81
CA GLY A 45 -7.84 17.50 1.52
C GLY A 45 -7.63 17.33 3.03
N ASP A 46 -7.78 18.41 3.79
CA ASP A 46 -7.76 18.36 5.25
C ASP A 46 -8.81 17.38 5.77
N PHE A 47 -8.45 16.58 6.78
CA PHE A 47 -9.41 15.70 7.44
C PHE A 47 -10.41 16.57 8.22
N THR A 48 -11.62 16.73 7.68
CA THR A 48 -12.65 17.59 8.28
C THR A 48 -13.68 16.78 9.07
N TRP A 49 -14.36 17.44 10.01
CA TRP A 49 -15.52 16.85 10.70
C TRP A 49 -16.66 16.50 9.73
N ASP A 50 -16.69 17.13 8.56
CA ASP A 50 -17.65 16.81 7.52
C ASP A 50 -17.29 15.50 6.80
N ASP A 51 -16.01 15.12 6.71
CA ASP A 51 -15.60 13.78 6.28
C ASP A 51 -16.01 12.71 7.28
N VAL A 52 -15.92 13.00 8.57
CA VAL A 52 -16.43 12.11 9.64
C VAL A 52 -17.95 11.97 9.52
N LYS A 53 -18.68 13.06 9.34
CA LYS A 53 -20.13 13.04 9.14
C LYS A 53 -20.51 12.37 7.81
N ALA A 54 -19.76 12.55 6.75
CA ALA A 54 -19.97 11.91 5.45
C ALA A 54 -19.69 10.41 5.53
N GLY A 55 -18.64 10.02 6.26
CA GLY A 55 -18.39 8.63 6.67
C GLY A 55 -19.59 8.06 7.40
N LEU A 56 -20.05 8.73 8.48
CA LEU A 56 -21.22 8.35 9.28
C LEU A 56 -22.52 8.27 8.48
N ARG A 57 -22.80 9.23 7.57
CA ARG A 57 -23.97 9.21 6.67
C ARG A 57 -23.85 8.15 5.58
N GLY A 58 -22.64 7.85 5.13
CA GLY A 58 -22.34 6.73 4.24
C GLY A 58 -22.81 5.40 4.81
N TYR A 59 -22.78 5.22 6.14
CA TYR A 59 -23.31 4.00 6.79
C TYR A 59 -24.83 3.85 6.71
N CYS A 60 -25.58 4.89 6.37
CA CYS A 60 -27.05 4.82 6.30
C CYS A 60 -27.58 4.59 4.88
N ASN A 61 -26.70 4.53 3.85
CA ASN A 61 -27.12 4.45 2.46
C ASN A 61 -26.99 3.01 1.90
N ALA A 62 -28.04 2.48 1.26
CA ALA A 62 -28.10 1.09 0.81
C ALA A 62 -27.01 0.71 -0.21
N THR A 63 -26.55 1.67 -1.02
CA THR A 63 -25.43 1.51 -1.97
C THR A 63 -24.08 1.38 -1.28
N ALA A 64 -23.88 2.04 -0.13
CA ALA A 64 -22.64 1.95 0.64
C ALA A 64 -22.54 0.61 1.39
N TRP A 65 -23.66 0.07 1.88
CA TRP A 65 -23.71 -1.30 2.41
C TRP A 65 -23.31 -2.34 1.37
N ARG A 66 -23.73 -2.14 0.10
CA ARG A 66 -23.32 -2.99 -1.02
C ARG A 66 -21.80 -2.89 -1.29
N GLY A 67 -21.21 -1.71 -1.11
CA GLY A 67 -19.76 -1.51 -1.15
C GLY A 67 -18.99 -2.18 -0.01
N ARG A 68 -19.59 -2.28 1.19
CA ARG A 68 -19.00 -2.88 2.40
C ARG A 68 -19.14 -4.40 2.48
N LEU A 69 -19.93 -5.01 1.59
CA LEU A 69 -20.11 -6.46 1.48
C LEU A 69 -19.53 -6.94 0.14
N PRO A 70 -18.21 -7.18 0.05
CA PRO A 70 -17.57 -7.72 -1.15
C PRO A 70 -18.24 -8.99 -1.68
N CYS A 71 -18.86 -9.81 -0.80
CA CYS A 71 -19.63 -10.98 -1.19
C CYS A 71 -20.73 -10.69 -2.22
N THR A 72 -21.34 -9.51 -2.19
CA THR A 72 -22.38 -9.14 -3.16
C THR A 72 -21.85 -8.95 -4.59
N TYR A 73 -20.55 -8.74 -4.77
CA TYR A 73 -19.93 -8.59 -6.09
C TYR A 73 -19.43 -9.91 -6.68
N TRP A 74 -18.82 -10.77 -5.85
CA TRP A 74 -18.21 -12.02 -6.32
C TRP A 74 -19.19 -13.19 -6.30
N LEU A 75 -20.12 -13.26 -5.33
CA LEU A 75 -21.07 -14.38 -5.20
C LEU A 75 -21.99 -14.54 -6.42
N PRO A 76 -22.53 -13.47 -7.06
CA PRO A 76 -23.35 -13.63 -8.26
C PRO A 76 -22.57 -14.11 -9.49
N LYS A 77 -21.25 -13.94 -9.50
CA LYS A 77 -20.35 -14.36 -10.59
C LYS A 77 -19.77 -15.76 -10.35
N TYR A 78 -20.18 -16.43 -9.28
CA TYR A 78 -19.59 -17.69 -8.85
C TYR A 78 -19.97 -18.85 -9.80
N SER A 79 -18.95 -19.45 -10.42
CA SER A 79 -19.15 -20.57 -11.34
C SER A 79 -18.88 -21.93 -10.68
N ILE A 80 -19.35 -23.01 -11.31
CA ILE A 80 -19.07 -24.39 -10.85
C ILE A 80 -17.57 -24.73 -10.89
N GLN A 81 -16.80 -24.06 -11.75
CA GLN A 81 -15.35 -24.23 -11.78
C GLN A 81 -14.69 -23.59 -10.56
N ASP A 82 -15.25 -22.49 -10.06
CA ASP A 82 -14.78 -21.81 -8.86
C ASP A 82 -15.12 -22.64 -7.62
N PHE A 83 -16.31 -23.25 -7.59
CA PHE A 83 -16.67 -24.26 -6.59
C PHE A 83 -15.62 -25.36 -6.46
N ARG A 84 -15.25 -26.00 -7.57
CA ARG A 84 -14.27 -27.11 -7.55
C ARG A 84 -12.89 -26.64 -7.11
N GLY A 85 -12.45 -25.46 -7.56
CA GLY A 85 -11.15 -24.89 -7.19
C GLY A 85 -11.09 -24.51 -5.71
N ASP A 86 -12.10 -23.78 -5.23
CA ASP A 86 -12.16 -23.29 -3.86
C ASP A 86 -12.38 -24.42 -2.85
N MET A 87 -13.15 -25.45 -3.20
CA MET A 87 -13.32 -26.63 -2.35
C MET A 87 -11.99 -27.38 -2.17
N ILE A 88 -11.24 -27.63 -3.25
CA ILE A 88 -9.93 -28.31 -3.18
C ILE A 88 -8.93 -27.47 -2.36
N ALA A 89 -8.89 -26.16 -2.61
CA ALA A 89 -8.01 -25.26 -1.88
C ALA A 89 -8.37 -25.20 -0.39
N GLY A 90 -9.66 -25.09 -0.07
CA GLY A 90 -10.13 -25.02 1.31
C GLY A 90 -9.91 -26.31 2.11
N LEU A 91 -10.17 -27.48 1.50
CA LEU A 91 -9.87 -28.77 2.12
C LEU A 91 -8.38 -28.94 2.40
N THR A 92 -7.53 -28.51 1.45
CA THR A 92 -6.08 -28.58 1.58
C THR A 92 -5.59 -27.74 2.75
N VAL A 93 -6.06 -26.49 2.86
CA VAL A 93 -5.70 -25.62 3.97
C VAL A 93 -6.26 -26.16 5.28
N GLY A 94 -7.53 -26.59 5.30
CA GLY A 94 -8.18 -27.15 6.49
C GLY A 94 -7.40 -28.32 7.12
N LEU A 95 -6.87 -29.25 6.30
CA LEU A 95 -6.03 -30.36 6.76
C LEU A 95 -4.75 -29.92 7.48
N THR A 96 -4.16 -28.79 7.07
CA THR A 96 -2.94 -28.26 7.68
C THR A 96 -3.22 -27.36 8.87
N VAL A 97 -4.36 -26.68 8.87
CA VAL A 97 -4.74 -25.69 9.87
C VAL A 97 -5.04 -26.32 11.22
N VAL A 98 -5.68 -27.48 11.26
CA VAL A 98 -6.05 -28.11 12.53
C VAL A 98 -4.81 -28.46 13.38
N PRO A 99 -3.81 -29.22 12.87
CA PRO A 99 -2.59 -29.50 13.63
C PRO A 99 -1.81 -28.25 14.04
N LEU A 100 -1.72 -27.25 13.16
CA LEU A 100 -1.03 -25.98 13.45
C LEU A 100 -1.76 -25.19 14.53
N GLY A 101 -3.09 -25.12 14.47
CA GLY A 101 -3.92 -24.45 15.47
C GLY A 101 -3.72 -25.02 16.87
N LEU A 102 -3.65 -26.35 17.01
CA LEU A 102 -3.39 -27.01 18.28
C LEU A 102 -2.02 -26.61 18.87
N ALA A 103 -0.98 -26.57 18.03
CA ALA A 103 0.34 -26.12 18.46
C ALA A 103 0.33 -24.66 18.90
N TYR A 104 -0.41 -23.80 18.21
CA TYR A 104 -0.53 -22.38 18.55
C TYR A 104 -1.33 -22.13 19.83
N ALA A 105 -2.36 -22.93 20.11
CA ALA A 105 -3.04 -22.86 21.41
C ALA A 105 -2.09 -23.26 22.56
N ALA A 106 -1.24 -24.27 22.35
CA ALA A 106 -0.22 -24.65 23.34
C ALA A 106 0.79 -23.51 23.61
N VAL A 107 1.21 -22.78 22.57
CA VAL A 107 2.12 -21.63 22.70
C VAL A 107 1.45 -20.46 23.43
N ALA A 108 0.14 -20.31 23.28
CA ALA A 108 -0.63 -19.32 24.02
C ALA A 108 -0.86 -19.68 25.50
N ASP A 109 -0.40 -20.86 25.94
CA ASP A 109 -0.71 -21.45 27.24
C ASP A 109 -2.23 -21.54 27.48
N LEU A 110 -2.95 -21.97 26.44
CA LEU A 110 -4.40 -22.15 26.41
C LEU A 110 -4.75 -23.63 26.13
N PRO A 111 -5.98 -24.07 26.46
CA PRO A 111 -6.47 -25.39 26.06
C PRO A 111 -6.35 -25.60 24.54
N LEU A 112 -5.82 -26.76 24.14
CA LEU A 112 -5.49 -27.05 22.73
C LEU A 112 -6.67 -26.86 21.77
N GLU A 113 -7.88 -27.19 22.21
CA GLU A 113 -9.14 -27.06 21.46
C GLU A 113 -9.42 -25.62 20.98
N MET A 114 -8.93 -24.60 21.68
CA MET A 114 -9.09 -23.19 21.29
C MET A 114 -8.39 -22.86 19.96
N GLY A 115 -7.40 -23.67 19.56
CA GLY A 115 -6.68 -23.53 18.29
C GLY A 115 -7.60 -23.70 17.08
N PRO A 116 -8.18 -24.91 16.88
CA PRO A 116 -9.19 -25.13 15.85
C PRO A 116 -10.40 -24.19 15.94
N TYR A 117 -10.83 -23.80 17.14
CA TYR A 117 -11.94 -22.84 17.31
C TYR A 117 -11.61 -21.47 16.71
N SER A 118 -10.37 -21.04 16.85
CA SER A 118 -9.88 -19.79 16.27
C SER A 118 -9.68 -19.87 14.75
N ALA A 119 -9.73 -21.07 14.15
CA ALA A 119 -9.41 -21.25 12.74
C ALA A 119 -10.60 -21.15 11.78
N PHE A 120 -11.84 -21.38 12.22
CA PHE A 120 -12.99 -21.47 11.33
C PHE A 120 -13.83 -20.18 11.27
N MET A 121 -14.04 -19.50 12.39
CA MET A 121 -14.93 -18.33 12.41
C MET A 121 -14.36 -17.16 11.62
N GLY A 122 -13.03 -16.95 11.71
CA GLY A 122 -12.36 -15.89 10.98
C GLY A 122 -12.52 -16.00 9.47
N VAL A 123 -12.39 -17.21 8.91
CA VAL A 123 -12.55 -17.43 7.45
C VAL A 123 -13.99 -17.31 6.97
N PHE A 124 -14.99 -17.60 7.81
CA PHE A 124 -16.40 -17.34 7.50
C PHE A 124 -16.69 -15.84 7.41
N MET A 125 -16.28 -15.08 8.42
CA MET A 125 -16.46 -13.63 8.41
C MET A 125 -15.65 -12.98 7.28
N TYR A 126 -14.44 -13.48 7.03
CA TYR A 126 -13.59 -12.97 5.97
C TYR A 126 -14.19 -13.18 4.57
N ALA A 127 -14.87 -14.30 4.32
CA ALA A 127 -15.55 -14.51 3.03
C ALA A 127 -16.66 -13.47 2.78
N LEU A 128 -17.32 -12.97 3.83
CA LEU A 128 -18.38 -11.97 3.72
C LEU A 128 -17.83 -10.56 3.51
N PHE A 129 -16.81 -10.19 4.29
CA PHE A 129 -16.33 -8.80 4.40
C PHE A 129 -14.96 -8.53 3.77
N GLY A 130 -14.15 -9.55 3.53
CA GLY A 130 -12.78 -9.44 3.02
C GLY A 130 -12.73 -9.15 1.52
N THR A 131 -11.64 -8.50 1.08
CA THR A 131 -11.42 -8.16 -0.34
C THR A 131 -10.36 -9.03 -1.00
N ALA A 132 -9.43 -9.61 -0.24
CA ALA A 132 -8.40 -10.49 -0.80
C ALA A 132 -8.91 -11.93 -0.90
N LYS A 133 -8.73 -12.59 -2.05
CA LYS A 133 -9.15 -13.99 -2.24
C LYS A 133 -8.20 -15.01 -1.61
N ASP A 134 -6.93 -14.65 -1.46
CA ASP A 134 -5.87 -15.56 -1.01
C ASP A 134 -5.65 -15.51 0.52
N LEU A 135 -6.13 -14.46 1.20
CA LEU A 135 -5.91 -14.28 2.63
C LEU A 135 -6.76 -15.24 3.46
N THR A 136 -6.13 -15.91 4.41
CA THR A 136 -6.79 -16.79 5.37
C THR A 136 -6.58 -16.26 6.79
N LEU A 137 -7.67 -15.91 7.49
CA LEU A 137 -7.64 -15.52 8.90
C LEU A 137 -7.62 -16.75 9.82
N GLY A 138 -6.93 -16.67 10.95
CA GLY A 138 -6.98 -17.68 12.02
C GLY A 138 -5.78 -17.58 12.97
N PRO A 139 -5.49 -18.60 13.78
CA PRO A 139 -4.43 -18.52 14.78
C PRO A 139 -3.06 -18.48 14.11
N THR A 140 -2.16 -17.70 14.70
CA THR A 140 -0.75 -17.63 14.28
C THR A 140 0.14 -17.71 15.50
N ALA A 141 1.38 -18.16 15.28
CA ALA A 141 2.33 -18.40 16.34
C ALA A 141 2.65 -17.12 17.15
N LEU A 142 2.79 -15.99 16.46
CA LEU A 142 3.00 -14.70 17.10
C LEU A 142 1.77 -14.27 17.90
N MET A 143 0.57 -14.31 17.32
CA MET A 143 -0.63 -13.89 18.05
C MET A 143 -0.86 -14.76 19.28
N SER A 144 -0.50 -16.05 19.23
CA SER A 144 -0.48 -16.92 20.39
C SER A 144 0.52 -16.45 21.46
N LEU A 145 1.76 -16.14 21.08
CA LEU A 145 2.77 -15.64 22.01
C LEU A 145 2.39 -14.29 22.62
N MET A 146 1.87 -13.37 21.81
CA MET A 146 1.39 -12.07 22.28
C MET A 146 0.16 -12.20 23.17
N THR A 147 -0.73 -13.15 22.87
CA THR A 147 -1.87 -13.49 23.74
C THR A 147 -1.37 -14.00 25.09
N ALA A 148 -0.39 -14.90 25.12
CA ALA A 148 0.22 -15.37 26.36
C ALA A 148 0.90 -14.23 27.15
N ALA A 149 1.63 -13.36 26.45
CA ALA A 149 2.33 -12.23 27.07
C ALA A 149 1.40 -11.11 27.56
N ALA A 150 0.19 -11.02 27.00
CA ALA A 150 -0.84 -10.05 27.41
C ALA A 150 -1.63 -10.51 28.65
N MET A 151 -1.44 -11.76 29.10
CA MET A 151 -2.11 -12.26 30.31
C MET A 151 -1.52 -11.62 31.56
N PRO A 152 -2.34 -11.23 32.55
CA PRO A 152 -1.84 -10.78 33.84
C PRO A 152 -1.07 -11.90 34.56
N VAL A 153 -0.20 -11.53 35.50
CA VAL A 153 0.60 -12.49 36.27
C VAL A 153 -0.25 -13.15 37.37
N GLY A 154 -0.10 -14.46 37.57
CA GLY A 154 -0.72 -15.18 38.69
C GLY A 154 -2.18 -15.61 38.47
N VAL A 155 -2.65 -15.60 37.23
CA VAL A 155 -4.05 -15.86 36.88
C VAL A 155 -4.31 -17.37 36.69
N THR A 156 -5.48 -17.86 37.10
CA THR A 156 -5.85 -19.27 36.98
C THR A 156 -6.03 -19.72 35.52
N ALA A 157 -6.05 -21.04 35.28
CA ALA A 157 -6.19 -21.58 33.92
C ALA A 157 -7.53 -21.22 33.26
N GLN A 158 -8.61 -21.16 34.03
CA GLN A 158 -9.94 -20.78 33.53
C GLN A 158 -9.98 -19.31 33.11
N ASP A 159 -9.37 -18.47 33.93
CA ASP A 159 -9.32 -17.03 33.72
C ASP A 159 -8.49 -16.66 32.50
N ARG A 160 -7.41 -17.40 32.20
CA ARG A 160 -6.62 -17.22 30.97
C ARG A 160 -7.46 -17.43 29.71
N VAL A 161 -8.36 -18.41 29.73
CA VAL A 161 -9.32 -18.63 28.63
C VAL A 161 -10.23 -17.41 28.48
N ASN A 162 -10.78 -16.91 29.58
CA ASN A 162 -11.64 -15.73 29.59
C ASN A 162 -10.90 -14.48 29.08
N TYR A 163 -9.66 -14.25 29.52
CA TYR A 163 -8.82 -13.15 29.01
C TYR A 163 -8.50 -13.28 27.53
N ALA A 164 -8.22 -14.49 27.02
CA ALA A 164 -7.94 -14.71 25.60
C ALA A 164 -9.15 -14.36 24.72
N ILE A 165 -10.34 -14.79 25.16
CA ILE A 165 -11.61 -14.48 24.48
C ILE A 165 -11.90 -12.98 24.53
N LEU A 166 -11.67 -12.35 25.69
CA LEU A 166 -11.86 -10.91 25.89
C LEU A 166 -10.89 -10.08 25.04
N LEU A 167 -9.64 -10.53 24.93
CA LEU A 167 -8.62 -9.92 24.07
C LEU A 167 -9.02 -10.00 22.60
N SER A 168 -9.61 -11.12 22.17
CA SER A 168 -10.17 -11.27 20.81
C SER A 168 -11.30 -10.28 20.58
N PHE A 169 -12.23 -10.15 21.54
CA PHE A 169 -13.34 -9.22 21.46
C PHE A 169 -12.89 -7.75 21.38
N TYR A 170 -12.00 -7.30 22.28
CA TYR A 170 -11.48 -5.93 22.25
C TYR A 170 -10.65 -5.64 21.01
N SER A 171 -9.85 -6.61 20.58
CA SER A 171 -9.09 -6.46 19.33
C SER A 171 -10.02 -6.24 18.15
N GLY A 172 -11.09 -7.04 18.07
CA GLY A 172 -12.09 -6.89 17.04
C GLY A 172 -12.86 -5.56 17.09
N LEU A 173 -13.22 -5.07 18.27
CA LEU A 173 -13.89 -3.78 18.45
C LEU A 173 -13.02 -2.61 17.97
N VAL A 174 -11.75 -2.58 18.36
CA VAL A 174 -10.84 -1.50 17.96
C VAL A 174 -10.52 -1.60 16.47
N GLN A 175 -10.31 -2.79 15.91
CA GLN A 175 -10.10 -2.98 14.47
C GLN A 175 -11.32 -2.53 13.66
N LEU A 176 -12.52 -2.90 14.11
CA LEU A 176 -13.76 -2.43 13.50
C LEU A 176 -13.86 -0.91 13.57
N PHE A 177 -13.53 -0.30 14.71
CA PHE A 177 -13.44 1.16 14.84
C PHE A 177 -12.45 1.76 13.84
N LEU A 178 -11.21 1.26 13.77
CA LEU A 178 -10.20 1.74 12.83
C LEU A 178 -10.67 1.65 11.36
N GLY A 179 -11.33 0.56 11.00
CA GLY A 179 -11.91 0.37 9.67
C GLY A 179 -13.11 1.27 9.40
N ILE A 180 -13.94 1.55 10.42
CA ILE A 180 -15.10 2.44 10.31
C ILE A 180 -14.68 3.89 10.06
N PHE A 181 -13.64 4.35 10.76
CA PHE A 181 -13.09 5.70 10.58
C PHE A 181 -12.16 5.82 9.37
N ASN A 182 -12.10 4.80 8.51
CA ASN A 182 -11.24 4.75 7.33
C ASN A 182 -9.75 5.02 7.64
N LEU A 183 -9.28 4.63 8.83
CA LEU A 183 -7.88 4.75 9.26
C LEU A 183 -6.96 3.73 8.55
N GLY A 184 -7.48 3.00 7.57
CA GLY A 184 -6.70 2.13 6.68
C GLY A 184 -5.65 2.89 5.85
N PHE A 185 -5.75 4.22 5.73
CA PHE A 185 -4.69 5.03 5.09
C PHE A 185 -3.34 4.87 5.79
N LEU A 186 -3.32 4.59 7.10
CA LEU A 186 -2.09 4.40 7.86
C LEU A 186 -1.28 3.20 7.31
N VAL A 187 -1.96 2.25 6.69
CA VAL A 187 -1.33 1.07 6.09
C VAL A 187 -0.74 1.37 4.71
N ASN A 188 -1.05 2.51 4.10
CA ASN A 188 -0.41 2.97 2.87
C ASN A 188 1.02 3.50 3.11
N PHE A 189 1.41 3.74 4.36
CA PHE A 189 2.81 4.03 4.71
C PHE A 189 3.71 2.78 4.68
N VAL A 190 3.16 1.58 4.52
CA VAL A 190 3.93 0.37 4.26
C VAL A 190 4.28 0.33 2.77
N SER A 191 5.53 0.64 2.45
CA SER A 191 6.02 0.66 1.07
C SER A 191 6.21 -0.75 0.50
N GLU A 192 6.12 -0.88 -0.81
CA GLU A 192 6.31 -2.16 -1.52
C GLU A 192 7.67 -2.83 -1.24
N PRO A 193 8.80 -2.07 -1.19
CA PRO A 193 10.08 -2.61 -0.73
C PRO A 193 10.02 -3.27 0.65
N VAL A 194 9.34 -2.64 1.62
CA VAL A 194 9.21 -3.18 2.98
C VAL A 194 8.38 -4.46 2.97
N ILE A 195 7.27 -4.49 2.22
CA ILE A 195 6.42 -5.69 2.10
C ILE A 195 7.24 -6.85 1.52
N SER A 196 8.04 -6.61 0.48
CA SER A 196 8.84 -7.67 -0.13
C SER A 196 10.00 -8.15 0.77
N GLY A 197 10.67 -7.22 1.47
CA GLY A 197 11.68 -7.55 2.48
C GLY A 197 11.09 -8.38 3.63
N PHE A 198 9.94 -7.97 4.14
CA PHE A 198 9.20 -8.69 5.20
C PHE A 198 8.75 -10.07 4.73
N THR A 199 8.22 -10.17 3.51
CA THR A 199 7.74 -11.42 2.92
C THR A 199 8.90 -12.42 2.74
N SER A 200 10.05 -11.95 2.23
CA SER A 200 11.26 -12.78 2.07
C SER A 200 11.86 -13.20 3.40
N ALA A 201 11.92 -12.29 4.39
CA ALA A 201 12.40 -12.62 5.72
C ALA A 201 11.47 -13.62 6.44
N SER A 202 10.16 -13.40 6.38
CA SER A 202 9.13 -14.32 6.88
C SER A 202 9.29 -15.70 6.28
N ALA A 203 9.44 -15.78 4.95
CA ALA A 203 9.61 -17.03 4.23
C ALA A 203 10.85 -17.79 4.74
N PHE A 204 11.98 -17.10 4.91
CA PHE A 204 13.21 -17.69 5.43
C PHE A 204 13.05 -18.19 6.87
N VAL A 205 12.53 -17.35 7.77
CA VAL A 205 12.36 -17.72 9.20
C VAL A 205 11.43 -18.92 9.33
N ILE A 206 10.34 -18.97 8.55
CA ILE A 206 9.43 -20.11 8.53
C ILE A 206 10.17 -21.37 8.04
N LEU A 207 10.90 -21.30 6.92
CA LEU A 207 11.68 -22.43 6.40
C LEU A 207 12.70 -22.94 7.41
N TYR A 208 13.47 -22.02 8.02
CA TYR A 208 14.47 -22.34 9.03
C TYR A 208 13.84 -23.00 10.26
N GLY A 209 12.69 -22.49 10.70
CA GLY A 209 11.91 -23.06 11.81
C GLY A 209 11.30 -24.43 11.52
N GLN A 210 11.11 -24.81 10.25
CA GLN A 210 10.64 -26.16 9.90
C GLN A 210 11.74 -27.22 9.91
N ILE A 211 13.03 -26.82 9.82
CA ILE A 211 14.16 -27.77 9.78
C ILE A 211 14.17 -28.64 11.05
N LYS A 212 13.90 -28.07 12.22
CA LYS A 212 13.82 -28.84 13.48
C LYS A 212 12.75 -29.93 13.43
N THR A 213 11.58 -29.62 12.84
CA THR A 213 10.46 -30.55 12.73
C THR A 213 10.71 -31.62 11.69
N LEU A 214 11.43 -31.29 10.61
CA LEU A 214 11.91 -32.28 9.63
C LEU A 214 12.93 -33.23 10.26
N LEU A 215 13.85 -32.73 11.09
CA LEU A 215 14.86 -33.54 11.77
C LEU A 215 14.32 -34.33 12.98
N GLY A 216 13.05 -34.13 13.36
CA GLY A 216 12.44 -34.76 14.53
C GLY A 216 12.96 -34.22 15.87
N LEU A 217 13.61 -33.06 15.87
CA LEU A 217 14.21 -32.46 17.07
C LEU A 217 13.16 -31.77 17.93
N LYS A 218 13.32 -31.87 19.25
CA LYS A 218 12.40 -31.31 20.25
C LYS A 218 13.12 -30.25 21.09
N PHE A 219 13.19 -29.03 20.56
CA PHE A 219 13.67 -27.86 21.30
C PHE A 219 13.02 -26.59 20.74
N GLY A 220 12.84 -25.61 21.63
CA GLY A 220 12.35 -24.27 21.29
C GLY A 220 10.96 -24.23 20.62
N THR A 221 10.42 -23.03 20.46
CA THR A 221 9.22 -22.80 19.65
C THR A 221 9.63 -22.39 18.23
N SER A 222 8.79 -22.58 17.22
CA SER A 222 9.13 -22.20 15.83
C SER A 222 9.18 -20.68 15.62
N THR A 223 8.90 -19.92 16.69
CA THR A 223 8.93 -18.46 16.80
C THR A 223 10.18 -17.92 17.46
N ASP A 224 11.08 -18.78 17.93
CA ASP A 224 12.33 -18.31 18.54
C ASP A 224 13.16 -17.60 17.47
N SER A 225 13.93 -16.58 17.88
CA SER A 225 14.82 -15.88 16.95
C SER A 225 15.77 -16.86 16.26
N VAL A 226 16.25 -16.51 15.06
CA VAL A 226 17.16 -17.37 14.29
C VAL A 226 18.39 -17.73 15.14
N VAL A 227 18.85 -16.80 15.98
CA VAL A 227 19.97 -17.00 16.92
C VAL A 227 19.64 -18.08 17.96
N ALA A 228 18.47 -18.00 18.60
CA ALA A 228 18.04 -18.98 19.60
C ALA A 228 17.83 -20.37 18.98
N GLN A 229 17.23 -20.43 17.79
CA GLN A 229 17.08 -21.68 17.04
C GLN A 229 18.43 -22.30 16.68
N THR A 230 19.40 -21.49 16.27
CA THR A 230 20.76 -21.95 15.92
C THR A 230 21.46 -22.59 17.11
N LYS A 231 21.35 -21.99 18.30
CA LYS A 231 21.86 -22.59 19.53
C LYS A 231 21.19 -23.95 19.81
N GLY A 232 19.86 -24.01 19.67
CA GLY A 232 19.12 -25.26 19.85
C GLY A 232 19.50 -26.37 18.86
N TYR A 233 19.79 -26.02 17.60
CA TYR A 233 20.29 -26.97 16.60
C TYR A 233 21.65 -27.55 17.00
N ILE A 234 22.57 -26.71 17.49
CA ILE A 234 23.90 -27.14 17.94
C ILE A 234 23.77 -28.09 19.13
N ASP A 235 22.96 -27.72 20.14
CA ASP A 235 22.79 -28.49 21.37
C ASP A 235 22.09 -29.84 21.13
N SER A 236 21.21 -29.91 20.12
CA SER A 236 20.37 -31.08 19.86
C SER A 236 20.78 -31.93 18.65
N ILE A 237 21.93 -31.63 18.01
CA ILE A 237 22.33 -32.27 16.75
C ILE A 237 22.49 -33.80 16.86
N GLN A 238 22.77 -34.31 18.07
CA GLN A 238 22.92 -35.74 18.33
C GLN A 238 21.58 -36.48 18.45
N ASN A 239 20.47 -35.78 18.65
CA ASN A 239 19.14 -36.35 18.88
C ASN A 239 18.27 -36.41 17.61
N ILE A 240 18.90 -36.37 16.43
CA ILE A 240 18.19 -36.38 15.14
C ILE A 240 17.46 -37.72 14.96
N ASN A 241 16.16 -37.64 14.65
CA ASN A 241 15.40 -38.82 14.27
C ASN A 241 15.50 -39.03 12.76
N GLY A 242 16.26 -40.06 12.36
CA GLY A 242 16.47 -40.41 10.95
C GLY A 242 15.16 -40.76 10.22
N TRP A 243 14.17 -41.34 10.91
CA TRP A 243 12.89 -41.70 10.30
C TRP A 243 12.02 -40.49 9.98
N ASP A 244 11.96 -39.51 10.89
CA ASP A 244 11.26 -38.24 10.65
C ASP A 244 11.92 -37.49 9.48
N THR A 245 13.26 -37.47 9.46
CA THR A 245 14.04 -36.83 8.40
C THR A 245 13.76 -37.48 7.04
N LEU A 246 13.80 -38.81 6.97
CA LEU A 246 13.53 -39.54 5.74
C LEU A 246 12.09 -39.29 5.25
N LEU A 247 11.10 -39.38 6.13
CA LEU A 247 9.70 -39.13 5.79
C LEU A 247 9.51 -37.70 5.26
N GLY A 248 10.06 -36.71 5.95
CA GLY A 248 10.01 -35.31 5.54
C GLY A 248 10.64 -35.06 4.17
N MET A 249 11.85 -35.57 3.95
CA MET A 249 12.58 -35.43 2.68
C MET A 249 11.85 -36.11 1.51
N VAL A 250 11.29 -37.31 1.73
CA VAL A 250 10.45 -37.99 0.73
C VAL A 250 9.21 -37.16 0.42
N CYS A 251 8.53 -36.62 1.42
CA CYS A 251 7.36 -35.76 1.22
C CYS A 251 7.69 -34.50 0.41
N ILE A 252 8.81 -33.81 0.73
CA ILE A 252 9.28 -32.64 -0.03
C ILE A 252 9.57 -33.05 -1.48
N GLY A 253 10.33 -34.13 -1.68
CA GLY A 253 10.65 -34.64 -3.02
C GLY A 253 9.41 -34.91 -3.86
N VAL A 254 8.43 -35.63 -3.29
CA VAL A 254 7.15 -35.92 -3.96
C VAL A 254 6.37 -34.63 -4.25
N LEU A 255 6.28 -33.69 -3.30
CA LEU A 255 5.60 -32.40 -3.50
C LEU A 255 6.21 -31.59 -4.63
N LEU A 256 7.54 -31.50 -4.68
CA LEU A 256 8.27 -30.76 -5.72
C LEU A 256 8.14 -31.45 -7.09
N ILE A 257 8.25 -32.78 -7.14
CA ILE A 257 8.01 -33.54 -8.37
C ILE A 257 6.58 -33.30 -8.89
N MET A 258 5.57 -33.40 -8.02
CA MET A 258 4.16 -33.15 -8.37
C MET A 258 3.93 -31.70 -8.85
N LYS A 259 4.64 -30.73 -8.28
CA LYS A 259 4.59 -29.33 -8.70
C LYS A 259 5.16 -29.14 -10.11
N ASP A 260 6.31 -29.74 -10.38
CA ASP A 260 7.10 -29.52 -11.61
C ASP A 260 6.66 -30.39 -12.80
N ILE A 261 5.59 -31.18 -12.67
CA ILE A 261 4.98 -31.91 -13.79
C ILE A 261 4.58 -30.91 -14.90
N LYS A 262 5.40 -30.79 -15.95
CA LYS A 262 5.14 -29.92 -17.11
C LYS A 262 4.13 -30.63 -18.02
N TYR A 263 2.96 -30.03 -18.18
CA TYR A 263 1.97 -30.50 -19.15
C TYR A 263 2.14 -29.72 -20.47
N PRO A 264 2.48 -30.38 -21.59
CA PRO A 264 2.65 -29.70 -22.87
C PRO A 264 1.33 -29.12 -23.38
N LYS A 265 1.38 -27.88 -23.89
CA LYS A 265 0.21 -27.13 -24.36
C LYS A 265 -0.45 -27.73 -25.61
N SER A 266 0.25 -28.61 -26.34
CA SER A 266 -0.25 -29.27 -27.54
C SER A 266 -0.29 -30.81 -27.38
N PRO A 267 -1.30 -31.48 -27.96
CA PRO A 267 -1.37 -32.94 -28.00
C PRO A 267 -0.15 -33.55 -28.64
N ARG A 268 0.48 -34.51 -27.96
CA ARG A 268 1.45 -35.40 -28.58
C ARG A 268 0.74 -36.24 -29.66
N LEU A 269 1.41 -36.42 -30.80
CA LEU A 269 0.89 -37.12 -31.98
C LEU A 269 0.13 -38.40 -31.60
N GLY A 270 -1.13 -38.51 -32.04
CA GLY A 270 -1.94 -39.74 -31.95
C GLY A 270 -3.03 -39.75 -30.86
N MET A 271 -3.09 -38.77 -29.96
CA MET A 271 -4.13 -38.72 -28.92
C MET A 271 -5.38 -37.92 -29.35
N SER A 272 -6.57 -38.44 -29.06
CA SER A 272 -7.84 -37.73 -29.26
C SER A 272 -7.90 -36.43 -28.42
N GLN A 273 -8.44 -35.35 -29.00
CA GLN A 273 -8.62 -34.04 -28.34
C GLN A 273 -9.32 -34.16 -26.97
N ARG A 274 -10.27 -35.10 -26.82
CA ARG A 274 -10.98 -35.35 -25.55
C ARG A 274 -10.09 -36.00 -24.48
N ALA A 275 -9.29 -37.00 -24.88
CA ALA A 275 -8.37 -37.68 -23.96
C ALA A 275 -7.24 -36.73 -23.52
N TRP A 276 -6.80 -35.85 -24.43
CA TRP A 276 -5.84 -34.80 -24.10
C TRP A 276 -6.42 -33.81 -23.09
N GLY A 277 -7.62 -33.28 -23.33
CA GLY A 277 -8.31 -32.40 -22.37
C GLY A 277 -8.49 -33.03 -21.00
N PHE A 278 -8.89 -34.31 -20.95
CA PHE A 278 -9.02 -35.05 -19.69
C PHE A 278 -7.69 -35.19 -18.94
N LEU A 279 -6.60 -35.51 -19.65
CA LEU A 279 -5.27 -35.64 -19.04
C LEU A 279 -4.76 -34.29 -18.49
N GLY A 280 -5.00 -33.19 -19.20
CA GLY A 280 -4.66 -31.84 -18.73
C GLY A 280 -5.42 -31.46 -17.47
N GLU A 281 -6.72 -31.73 -17.43
CA GLU A 281 -7.57 -31.49 -16.25
C GLU A 281 -7.16 -32.37 -15.06
N THR A 282 -6.75 -33.62 -15.33
CA THR A 282 -6.25 -34.56 -14.31
C THR A 282 -4.94 -34.06 -13.71
N VAL A 283 -3.98 -33.64 -14.53
CA VAL A 283 -2.70 -33.07 -14.04
C VAL A 283 -2.96 -31.78 -13.23
N ARG A 284 -3.88 -30.93 -13.69
CA ARG A 284 -4.27 -29.73 -12.94
C ARG A 284 -4.86 -30.07 -11.57
N THR A 285 -5.72 -31.08 -11.51
CA THR A 285 -6.34 -31.55 -10.25
C THR A 285 -5.29 -32.15 -9.31
N ILE A 286 -4.38 -32.99 -9.83
CA ILE A 286 -3.28 -33.57 -9.04
C ILE A 286 -2.41 -32.46 -8.42
N LYS A 287 -2.09 -31.41 -9.19
CA LYS A 287 -1.35 -30.26 -8.66
C LYS A 287 -2.09 -29.54 -7.56
N ALA A 288 -3.41 -29.37 -7.68
CA ALA A 288 -4.22 -28.66 -6.69
C ALA A 288 -4.36 -29.45 -5.37
N VAL A 289 -4.58 -30.77 -5.44
CA VAL A 289 -4.82 -31.62 -4.24
C VAL A 289 -3.52 -32.14 -3.61
N ARG A 290 -2.33 -31.89 -4.21
CA ARG A 290 -1.04 -32.52 -3.80
C ARG A 290 -0.75 -32.48 -2.30
N TYR A 291 -1.00 -31.35 -1.66
CA TYR A 291 -0.74 -31.16 -0.23
C TYR A 291 -1.71 -31.98 0.62
N GLY A 292 -3.01 -31.95 0.30
CA GLY A 292 -4.02 -32.75 1.00
C GLY A 292 -3.79 -34.25 0.86
N VAL A 293 -3.46 -34.72 -0.35
CA VAL A 293 -3.15 -36.14 -0.61
C VAL A 293 -1.99 -36.63 0.26
N ILE A 294 -0.92 -35.84 0.35
CA ILE A 294 0.25 -36.22 1.14
C ILE A 294 -0.06 -36.28 2.63
N VAL A 295 -0.84 -35.33 3.16
CA VAL A 295 -1.27 -35.37 4.57
C VAL A 295 -2.10 -36.63 4.82
N VAL A 296 -3.06 -36.96 3.95
CA VAL A 296 -3.91 -38.16 4.12
C VAL A 296 -3.09 -39.46 4.04
N ILE A 297 -2.21 -39.61 3.04
CA ILE A 297 -1.36 -40.80 2.88
C ILE A 297 -0.42 -40.97 4.09
N THR A 298 0.23 -39.89 4.51
CA THR A 298 1.16 -39.94 5.65
C THR A 298 0.47 -40.17 6.97
N THR A 299 -0.78 -39.73 7.12
CA THR A 299 -1.62 -40.07 8.29
C THR A 299 -1.94 -41.57 8.33
N GLY A 300 -2.30 -42.17 7.19
CA GLY A 300 -2.50 -43.62 7.09
C GLY A 300 -1.23 -44.42 7.41
N LEU A 301 -0.08 -43.95 6.93
CA LEU A 301 1.22 -44.53 7.30
C LEU A 301 1.52 -44.36 8.79
N GLY A 302 1.22 -43.18 9.36
CA GLY A 302 1.38 -42.89 10.77
C GLY A 302 0.52 -43.81 11.66
N TYR A 303 -0.69 -44.15 11.21
CA TYR A 303 -1.55 -45.13 11.86
C TYR A 303 -0.92 -46.54 11.85
N TYR A 304 -0.41 -46.98 10.70
CA TYR A 304 0.24 -48.30 10.59
C TYR A 304 1.52 -48.40 11.45
N VAL A 305 2.28 -47.31 11.56
CA VAL A 305 3.58 -47.27 12.25
C VAL A 305 3.46 -46.83 13.72
N SER A 306 2.26 -46.46 14.20
CA SER A 306 2.07 -45.88 15.54
C SER A 306 2.55 -46.79 16.67
N GLY A 307 2.52 -48.12 16.48
CA GLY A 307 3.01 -49.09 17.45
C GLY A 307 4.53 -49.14 17.62
N ALA A 308 5.29 -48.56 16.69
CA ALA A 308 6.75 -48.64 16.67
C ALA A 308 7.46 -47.42 17.30
N ASN A 309 6.73 -46.34 17.65
CA ASN A 309 7.28 -45.07 18.19
C ASN A 309 8.46 -44.47 17.39
N ARG A 310 8.60 -44.80 16.10
CA ARG A 310 9.73 -44.33 15.26
C ARG A 310 9.51 -42.95 14.67
N ILE A 311 8.27 -42.47 14.61
CA ILE A 311 7.88 -41.21 13.94
C ILE A 311 7.23 -40.28 14.96
N THR A 312 7.56 -38.99 14.91
CA THR A 312 6.96 -37.99 15.80
C THR A 312 5.55 -37.62 15.33
N LEU A 313 4.54 -38.04 16.09
CA LEU A 313 3.12 -37.80 15.81
C LEU A 313 2.55 -36.58 16.56
N THR A 314 1.38 -36.11 16.14
CA THR A 314 0.72 -34.89 16.66
C THR A 314 0.09 -35.07 18.06
N ASN A 315 -0.13 -36.31 18.50
CA ASN A 315 -0.73 -36.72 19.80
C ASN A 315 -2.23 -36.40 19.94
N ASP A 316 -2.81 -36.73 21.10
CA ASP A 316 -4.26 -36.71 21.33
C ASP A 316 -4.86 -35.30 21.20
N VAL A 317 -5.96 -35.24 20.43
CA VAL A 317 -6.74 -34.03 20.17
C VAL A 317 -8.12 -34.25 20.78
N LYS A 318 -8.55 -33.34 21.66
CA LYS A 318 -9.92 -33.38 22.20
C LYS A 318 -10.92 -33.06 21.09
N SER A 319 -11.89 -33.95 20.89
CA SER A 319 -13.01 -33.73 19.99
C SER A 319 -14.01 -32.77 20.61
N GLY A 320 -14.56 -31.86 19.81
CA GLY A 320 -15.59 -30.93 20.29
C GLY A 320 -15.93 -29.86 19.27
N VAL A 321 -17.22 -29.54 19.14
CA VAL A 321 -17.65 -28.32 18.46
C VAL A 321 -17.69 -27.21 19.50
N PRO A 322 -17.17 -26.00 19.20
CA PRO A 322 -17.17 -24.92 20.17
C PRO A 322 -18.60 -24.56 20.55
N PRO A 323 -18.92 -24.46 21.86
CA PRO A 323 -20.21 -23.94 22.27
C PRO A 323 -20.29 -22.45 21.93
N PHE A 324 -21.42 -22.02 21.39
CA PHE A 324 -21.69 -20.60 21.22
C PHE A 324 -21.99 -19.98 22.59
N ARG A 325 -21.15 -19.06 23.05
CA ARG A 325 -21.27 -18.39 24.35
C ARG A 325 -20.95 -16.92 24.20
N LEU A 326 -21.65 -16.07 24.94
CA LEU A 326 -21.28 -14.66 25.02
C LEU A 326 -19.92 -14.54 25.74
N PRO A 327 -19.00 -13.68 25.28
CA PRO A 327 -17.74 -13.45 25.98
C PRO A 327 -18.04 -12.90 27.39
N GLU A 328 -17.42 -13.48 28.41
CA GLU A 328 -17.56 -13.03 29.80
C GLU A 328 -16.84 -11.69 29.98
N LEU A 329 -17.58 -10.58 29.81
CA LEU A 329 -17.03 -9.22 29.90
C LEU A 329 -16.73 -8.80 31.34
N ALA A 330 -17.40 -9.38 32.32
CA ALA A 330 -17.25 -9.09 33.74
C ALA A 330 -17.31 -10.38 34.53
N TRP A 331 -16.32 -10.62 35.38
CA TRP A 331 -16.22 -11.78 36.25
C TRP A 331 -15.40 -11.40 37.49
N ASN A 332 -15.61 -12.10 38.61
CA ASN A 332 -15.06 -11.78 39.94
C ASN A 332 -15.29 -10.31 40.38
N ASN A 333 -16.51 -9.78 40.19
CA ASN A 333 -16.92 -8.42 40.57
C ASN A 333 -16.13 -7.26 39.92
N GLN A 334 -15.33 -7.52 38.89
CA GLN A 334 -14.63 -6.50 38.13
C GLN A 334 -15.37 -6.19 36.82
N THR A 335 -15.40 -4.90 36.46
CA THR A 335 -16.05 -4.43 35.23
C THR A 335 -15.22 -4.73 33.99
N ALA A 336 -15.85 -4.67 32.81
CA ALA A 336 -15.17 -4.87 31.54
C ALA A 336 -13.99 -3.90 31.34
N LEU A 337 -14.13 -2.65 31.77
CA LEU A 337 -13.06 -1.66 31.66
C LEU A 337 -11.88 -2.00 32.58
N GLU A 338 -12.14 -2.46 33.80
CA GLU A 338 -11.09 -2.91 34.73
C GLU A 338 -10.34 -4.12 34.16
N ARG A 339 -11.05 -5.06 33.53
CA ARG A 339 -10.42 -6.20 32.84
C ARG A 339 -9.59 -5.78 31.63
N ALA A 340 -10.03 -4.77 30.89
CA ALA A 340 -9.23 -4.20 29.81
C ALA A 340 -7.95 -3.53 30.36
N THR A 341 -8.01 -2.89 31.53
CA THR A 341 -6.83 -2.31 32.18
C THR A 341 -5.89 -3.37 32.74
N ASP A 342 -6.39 -4.54 33.14
CA ASP A 342 -5.55 -5.67 33.60
C ASP A 342 -4.63 -6.20 32.49
N ILE A 343 -5.11 -6.22 31.23
CA ILE A 343 -4.32 -6.57 30.04
C ILE A 343 -3.22 -5.51 29.79
N GLY A 344 -3.46 -4.29 30.25
CA GLY A 344 -2.49 -3.20 30.26
C GLY A 344 -2.16 -2.63 28.86
N PRO A 345 -0.99 -2.00 28.69
CA PRO A 345 -0.61 -1.33 27.44
C PRO A 345 -0.31 -2.30 26.28
N SER A 346 -0.32 -3.61 26.55
CA SER A 346 -0.13 -4.64 25.52
C SER A 346 -1.29 -4.70 24.53
N LEU A 347 -2.50 -4.31 24.95
CA LEU A 347 -3.72 -4.35 24.14
C LEU A 347 -3.62 -3.50 22.85
N PRO A 348 -3.38 -2.18 22.90
CA PRO A 348 -3.29 -1.36 21.68
C PRO A 348 -2.13 -1.80 20.76
N PHE A 349 -1.03 -2.27 21.34
CA PHE A 349 0.11 -2.80 20.58
C PHE A 349 -0.30 -4.05 19.80
N LEU A 350 -0.89 -5.05 20.48
CA LEU A 350 -1.38 -6.27 19.85
C LEU A 350 -2.37 -5.99 18.72
N ILE A 351 -3.26 -5.00 18.90
CA ILE A 351 -4.27 -4.62 17.91
C ILE A 351 -3.63 -4.04 16.64
N LEU A 352 -2.71 -3.09 16.81
CA LEU A 352 -1.95 -2.50 15.70
C LEU A 352 -1.18 -3.58 14.95
N PHE A 353 -0.50 -4.47 15.66
CA PHE A 353 0.25 -5.57 15.05
C PHE A 353 -0.64 -6.53 14.27
N CYS A 354 -1.72 -7.00 14.91
CA CYS A 354 -2.70 -7.89 14.30
C CYS A 354 -3.24 -7.30 12.99
N SER A 355 -3.52 -5.99 12.98
CA SER A 355 -3.99 -5.26 11.80
C SER A 355 -2.94 -5.14 10.71
N LEU A 356 -1.72 -4.74 11.08
CA LEU A 356 -0.61 -4.57 10.14
C LEU A 356 -0.21 -5.88 9.48
N ASP A 357 -0.16 -6.97 10.24
CA ASP A 357 0.21 -8.30 9.75
C ASP A 357 -0.79 -8.79 8.70
N ALA A 358 -2.09 -8.81 9.02
CA ALA A 358 -3.13 -9.24 8.07
C ALA A 358 -3.12 -8.43 6.78
N ILE A 359 -3.02 -7.09 6.87
CA ILE A 359 -3.07 -6.23 5.68
C ILE A 359 -1.77 -6.31 4.87
N SER A 360 -0.62 -6.47 5.52
CA SER A 360 0.67 -6.64 4.83
C SER A 360 0.68 -7.95 4.04
N ILE A 361 0.17 -9.04 4.62
CA ILE A 361 0.01 -10.32 3.92
C ILE A 361 -0.97 -10.13 2.76
N ALA A 362 -2.12 -9.51 2.99
CA ALA A 362 -3.11 -9.27 1.94
C ALA A 362 -2.49 -8.48 0.78
N LYS A 363 -1.81 -7.36 1.07
CA LYS A 363 -1.09 -6.54 0.07
C LYS A 363 -0.02 -7.35 -0.68
N SER A 364 0.77 -8.18 0.00
CA SER A 364 1.79 -9.01 -0.66
C SER A 364 1.19 -9.90 -1.76
N PHE A 365 0.05 -10.54 -1.47
CA PHE A 365 -0.65 -11.38 -2.44
C PHE A 365 -1.38 -10.57 -3.52
N ALA A 366 -1.93 -9.40 -3.18
CA ALA A 366 -2.51 -8.48 -4.16
C ALA A 366 -1.49 -7.98 -5.18
N THR A 367 -0.29 -7.60 -4.72
CA THR A 367 0.81 -7.20 -5.60
C THR A 367 1.22 -8.38 -6.48
N GLN A 368 1.36 -9.58 -5.91
CA GLN A 368 1.75 -10.78 -6.65
C GLN A 368 0.74 -11.21 -7.72
N PHE A 369 -0.56 -11.07 -7.45
CA PHE A 369 -1.65 -11.51 -8.34
C PHE A 369 -2.39 -10.36 -9.05
N HIS A 370 -1.88 -9.13 -8.95
CA HIS A 370 -2.40 -7.94 -9.61
C HIS A 370 -3.89 -7.65 -9.36
N TYR A 371 -4.33 -7.70 -8.10
CA TYR A 371 -5.66 -7.25 -7.70
C TYR A 371 -5.58 -6.12 -6.66
N LYS A 372 -6.66 -5.35 -6.50
CA LYS A 372 -6.72 -4.24 -5.55
C LYS A 372 -7.32 -4.70 -4.23
N ILE A 373 -6.73 -4.24 -3.13
CA ILE A 373 -7.24 -4.41 -1.77
C ILE A 373 -7.62 -3.06 -1.21
N ILE A 374 -8.68 -3.03 -0.40
CA ILE A 374 -9.12 -1.83 0.31
C ILE A 374 -8.73 -1.97 1.79
N PRO A 375 -7.67 -1.28 2.29
CA PRO A 375 -7.17 -1.48 3.65
C PRO A 375 -8.21 -1.28 4.75
N SER A 376 -9.06 -0.25 4.63
CA SER A 376 -10.14 0.00 5.60
C SER A 376 -11.16 -1.13 5.64
N GLN A 377 -11.39 -1.81 4.50
CA GLN A 377 -12.30 -2.94 4.43
C GLN A 377 -11.68 -4.21 5.06
N GLU A 378 -10.37 -4.39 4.91
CA GLU A 378 -9.64 -5.47 5.59
C GLU A 378 -9.69 -5.32 7.12
N LEU A 379 -9.55 -4.09 7.65
CA LEU A 379 -9.70 -3.81 9.08
C LEU A 379 -11.09 -4.20 9.61
N ILE A 380 -12.14 -3.95 8.82
CA ILE A 380 -13.52 -4.32 9.19
C ILE A 380 -13.69 -5.83 9.15
N ALA A 381 -13.21 -6.48 8.09
CA ALA A 381 -13.30 -7.93 7.95
C ALA A 381 -12.59 -8.64 9.11
N GLN A 382 -11.41 -8.15 9.49
CA GLN A 382 -10.65 -8.66 10.62
C GLN A 382 -11.32 -8.34 11.97
N GLY A 383 -11.85 -7.12 12.12
CA GLY A 383 -12.56 -6.70 13.33
C GLY A 383 -13.79 -7.55 13.60
N ILE A 384 -14.62 -7.76 12.57
CA ILE A 384 -15.80 -8.63 12.65
C ILE A 384 -15.39 -10.09 12.88
N ALA A 385 -14.32 -10.57 12.24
CA ALA A 385 -13.79 -11.92 12.46
C ALA A 385 -13.39 -12.17 13.93
N ASN A 386 -12.70 -11.21 14.55
CA ASN A 386 -12.29 -11.31 15.95
C ASN A 386 -13.46 -11.16 16.93
N ILE A 387 -14.41 -10.24 16.66
CA ILE A 387 -15.66 -10.12 17.43
C ILE A 387 -16.44 -11.44 17.34
N ALA A 388 -16.72 -11.94 16.14
CA ALA A 388 -17.46 -13.20 15.98
C ALA A 388 -16.73 -14.40 16.58
N GLY A 389 -15.39 -14.40 16.51
CA GLY A 389 -14.53 -15.41 17.13
C GLY A 389 -14.70 -15.49 18.64
N SER A 390 -14.88 -14.36 19.33
CA SER A 390 -15.05 -14.37 20.79
C SER A 390 -16.31 -15.11 21.23
N PHE A 391 -17.36 -15.16 20.40
CA PHE A 391 -18.58 -15.90 20.70
C PHE A 391 -18.44 -17.43 20.62
N VAL A 392 -17.33 -17.92 20.06
CA VAL A 392 -17.04 -19.36 19.90
C VAL A 392 -15.79 -19.79 20.65
N GLY A 393 -15.33 -18.96 21.60
CA GLY A 393 -14.14 -19.26 22.40
C GLY A 393 -12.83 -19.14 21.62
N ALA A 394 -12.77 -18.31 20.56
CA ALA A 394 -11.53 -18.07 19.85
C ALA A 394 -10.66 -17.02 20.57
N PHE A 395 -9.35 -17.22 20.53
CA PHE A 395 -8.37 -16.18 20.85
C PHE A 395 -8.08 -15.33 19.59
N PRO A 396 -7.39 -14.17 19.70
CA PRO A 396 -7.20 -13.25 18.57
C PRO A 396 -6.61 -13.91 17.33
N VAL A 397 -7.19 -13.59 16.17
CA VAL A 397 -6.80 -14.14 14.86
C VAL A 397 -6.28 -13.07 13.91
N THR A 398 -5.36 -13.47 13.04
CA THR A 398 -4.76 -12.63 11.98
C THR A 398 -4.55 -13.44 10.70
N GLY A 399 -4.08 -12.78 9.64
CA GLY A 399 -3.64 -13.42 8.40
C GLY A 399 -2.44 -14.34 8.61
N SER A 400 -2.21 -15.28 7.70
CA SER A 400 -1.03 -16.16 7.78
C SER A 400 -0.41 -16.40 6.41
N PHE A 401 0.90 -16.14 6.29
CA PHE A 401 1.64 -16.39 5.06
C PHE A 401 1.55 -17.84 4.60
N THR A 402 1.83 -18.79 5.50
CA THR A 402 1.83 -20.23 5.16
C THR A 402 0.46 -20.68 4.64
N ARG A 403 -0.63 -20.30 5.33
CA ARG A 403 -1.99 -20.71 4.97
C ARG A 403 -2.46 -20.05 3.69
N SER A 404 -2.18 -18.76 3.53
CA SER A 404 -2.52 -18.00 2.32
C SER A 404 -1.72 -18.47 1.11
N ALA A 405 -0.43 -18.82 1.29
CA ALA A 405 0.40 -19.42 0.25
C ALA A 405 -0.11 -20.81 -0.17
N LEU A 406 -0.51 -21.65 0.79
CA LEU A 406 -1.13 -22.95 0.52
C LEU A 406 -2.45 -22.80 -0.24
N LEU A 407 -3.30 -21.87 0.21
CA LEU A 407 -4.59 -21.58 -0.42
C LEU A 407 -4.39 -21.15 -1.88
N SER A 408 -3.47 -20.22 -2.09
CA SER A 408 -3.16 -19.68 -3.41
C SER A 408 -2.54 -20.71 -4.35
N GLN A 409 -1.58 -21.51 -3.87
CA GLN A 409 -0.94 -22.56 -4.66
C GLN A 409 -1.84 -23.76 -4.95
N SER A 410 -2.91 -23.94 -4.18
CA SER A 410 -3.97 -24.90 -4.44
C SER A 410 -4.99 -24.39 -5.47
N GLY A 411 -4.85 -23.14 -5.92
CA GLY A 411 -5.62 -22.57 -7.02
C GLY A 411 -6.93 -21.92 -6.60
N VAL A 412 -6.99 -21.32 -5.41
CA VAL A 412 -8.15 -20.55 -4.95
C VAL A 412 -8.50 -19.42 -5.91
N ARG A 413 -9.79 -19.24 -6.15
CA ARG A 413 -10.33 -18.27 -7.09
C ARG A 413 -11.16 -17.20 -6.41
N THR A 414 -11.86 -17.55 -5.32
CA THR A 414 -12.67 -16.60 -4.57
C THR A 414 -12.47 -16.75 -3.06
N PRO A 415 -12.88 -15.75 -2.25
CA PRO A 415 -12.89 -15.87 -0.79
C PRO A 415 -13.70 -17.07 -0.26
N MET A 416 -14.54 -17.70 -1.08
CA MET A 416 -15.28 -18.93 -0.73
C MET A 416 -14.35 -20.09 -0.35
N GLY A 417 -13.09 -20.10 -0.80
CA GLY A 417 -12.10 -21.09 -0.35
C GLY A 417 -11.88 -21.07 1.17
N GLY A 418 -12.02 -19.89 1.79
CA GLY A 418 -12.02 -19.73 3.24
C GLY A 418 -13.22 -20.41 3.89
N VAL A 419 -14.41 -20.32 3.31
CA VAL A 419 -15.61 -21.00 3.82
C VAL A 419 -15.43 -22.51 3.79
N TRP A 420 -14.89 -23.06 2.71
CA TRP A 420 -14.55 -24.49 2.64
C TRP A 420 -13.53 -24.90 3.69
N THR A 421 -12.55 -24.05 3.97
CA THR A 421 -11.58 -24.25 5.06
C THR A 421 -12.30 -24.34 6.41
N GLY A 422 -13.14 -23.36 6.74
CA GLY A 422 -13.86 -23.31 8.02
C GLY A 422 -14.85 -24.46 8.19
N ALA A 423 -15.59 -24.81 7.14
CA ALA A 423 -16.51 -25.94 7.14
C ALA A 423 -15.77 -27.27 7.37
N PHE A 424 -14.61 -27.45 6.75
CA PHE A 424 -13.79 -28.63 6.95
C PHE A 424 -13.17 -28.67 8.35
N VAL A 425 -12.72 -27.55 8.90
CA VAL A 425 -12.26 -27.47 10.29
C VAL A 425 -13.37 -27.91 11.24
N LEU A 426 -14.58 -27.36 11.11
CA LEU A 426 -15.73 -27.78 11.94
C LEU A 426 -16.05 -29.28 11.80
N PHE A 427 -16.11 -29.78 10.56
CA PHE A 427 -16.34 -31.19 10.29
C PHE A 427 -15.28 -32.08 10.94
N THR A 428 -14.01 -31.70 10.81
CA THR A 428 -12.91 -32.50 11.35
C THR A 428 -12.81 -32.44 12.86
N THR A 429 -13.06 -31.29 13.50
CA THR A 429 -13.09 -31.20 14.97
C THR A 429 -14.27 -31.98 15.58
N ALA A 430 -15.39 -32.08 14.85
CA ALA A 430 -16.56 -32.85 15.27
C ALA A 430 -16.41 -34.37 15.10
N VAL A 431 -15.83 -34.84 13.98
CA VAL A 431 -15.87 -36.26 13.57
C VAL A 431 -14.50 -36.90 13.43
N VAL A 432 -13.48 -36.16 12.98
CA VAL A 432 -12.19 -36.70 12.49
C VAL A 432 -11.05 -36.48 13.50
N SER A 433 -11.32 -35.89 14.66
CA SER A 433 -10.32 -35.50 15.66
C SER A 433 -9.37 -36.62 16.09
N GLU A 434 -9.86 -37.86 16.22
CA GLU A 434 -9.01 -39.00 16.57
C GLU A 434 -7.98 -39.35 15.48
N ALA A 435 -8.29 -39.11 14.21
CA ALA A 435 -7.36 -39.36 13.12
C ALA A 435 -6.14 -38.42 13.16
N PHE A 436 -6.29 -37.21 13.71
CA PHE A 436 -5.19 -36.25 13.81
C PHE A 436 -4.06 -36.71 14.72
N LYS A 437 -4.34 -37.62 15.67
CA LYS A 437 -3.31 -38.25 16.50
C LYS A 437 -2.20 -38.87 15.67
N TYR A 438 -2.54 -39.40 14.50
CA TYR A 438 -1.65 -40.15 13.62
C TYR A 438 -0.93 -39.30 12.57
N VAL A 439 -1.17 -37.99 12.53
CA VAL A 439 -0.51 -37.12 11.55
C VAL A 439 0.96 -36.95 11.92
N PRO A 440 1.91 -37.34 11.03
CA PRO A 440 3.33 -37.13 11.27
C PRO A 440 3.71 -35.65 11.17
N LYS A 441 4.43 -35.14 12.18
CA LYS A 441 4.87 -33.72 12.18
C LYS A 441 5.83 -33.40 11.02
N ALA A 442 6.67 -34.36 10.63
CA ALA A 442 7.58 -34.20 9.50
C ALA A 442 6.85 -33.99 8.15
N ALA A 443 5.70 -34.63 7.96
CA ALA A 443 4.89 -34.44 6.74
C ALA A 443 4.26 -33.04 6.69
N LEU A 444 3.77 -32.53 7.83
CA LEU A 444 3.26 -31.16 7.94
C LEU A 444 4.38 -30.14 7.65
N ALA A 445 5.57 -30.34 8.22
CA ALA A 445 6.73 -29.48 7.95
C ALA A 445 7.11 -29.48 6.46
N ALA A 446 7.08 -30.64 5.79
CA ALA A 446 7.32 -30.75 4.35
C ALA A 446 6.29 -29.96 3.51
N VAL A 447 5.01 -29.99 3.89
CA VAL A 447 3.94 -29.21 3.27
C VAL A 447 4.19 -27.71 3.43
N VAL A 448 4.52 -27.27 4.65
CA VAL A 448 4.84 -25.86 4.94
C VAL A 448 6.05 -25.39 4.11
N VAL A 449 7.15 -26.16 4.10
CA VAL A 449 8.36 -25.84 3.33
C VAL A 449 8.05 -25.70 1.84
N SER A 450 7.31 -26.66 1.29
CA SER A 450 6.97 -26.68 -0.13
C SER A 450 6.02 -25.54 -0.54
N ALA A 451 5.21 -25.03 0.39
CA ALA A 451 4.34 -23.88 0.14
C ALA A 451 5.12 -22.55 0.21
N VAL A 452 6.00 -22.39 1.19
CA VAL A 452 6.68 -21.12 1.47
C VAL A 452 7.84 -20.85 0.50
N ILE A 453 8.44 -21.87 -0.11
CA ILE A 453 9.59 -21.69 -1.02
C ILE A 453 9.34 -20.73 -2.20
N ASN A 454 8.09 -20.59 -2.67
CA ASN A 454 7.74 -19.71 -3.79
C ASN A 454 7.45 -18.26 -3.36
N LEU A 455 7.55 -17.97 -2.06
CA LEU A 455 7.28 -16.66 -1.50
C LEU A 455 8.51 -15.73 -1.55
N PHE A 456 9.70 -16.28 -1.83
CA PHE A 456 10.91 -15.48 -2.04
C PHE A 456 10.86 -14.71 -3.35
N ASP A 457 10.99 -13.39 -3.25
CA ASP A 457 11.14 -12.51 -4.41
C ASP A 457 12.56 -11.92 -4.48
N PHE A 458 13.45 -12.63 -5.17
CA PHE A 458 14.80 -12.15 -5.41
C PHE A 458 14.88 -11.05 -6.50
N LYS A 459 13.81 -10.84 -7.27
CA LYS A 459 13.84 -9.88 -8.39
C LYS A 459 13.86 -8.45 -7.89
N ILE A 460 13.14 -8.18 -6.81
CA ILE A 460 13.02 -6.85 -6.23
C ILE A 460 14.40 -6.26 -5.90
N PHE A 461 15.32 -7.05 -5.33
CA PHE A 461 16.67 -6.57 -4.99
C PHE A 461 17.43 -6.05 -6.20
N LYS A 462 17.30 -6.74 -7.34
CA LYS A 462 17.94 -6.35 -8.59
C LYS A 462 17.28 -5.10 -9.17
N GLU A 463 15.95 -5.03 -9.13
CA GLU A 463 15.19 -3.88 -9.63
C GLU A 463 15.50 -2.61 -8.81
N LEU A 464 15.45 -2.68 -7.49
CA LEU A 464 15.78 -1.54 -6.62
C LEU A 464 17.24 -1.09 -6.78
N TRP A 465 18.17 -2.02 -6.99
CA TRP A 465 19.58 -1.68 -7.23
C TRP A 465 19.77 -0.85 -8.51
N HIS A 466 18.97 -1.11 -9.54
CA HIS A 466 19.01 -0.38 -10.80
C HIS A 466 18.20 0.94 -10.77
N ILE A 467 17.12 1.01 -9.99
CA ILE A 467 16.25 2.20 -9.89
C ILE A 467 16.82 3.21 -8.89
N ASN A 468 16.88 2.85 -7.61
CA ASN A 468 17.33 3.73 -6.54
C ASN A 468 17.90 2.95 -5.35
N ARG A 469 19.22 3.04 -5.16
CA ARG A 469 19.93 2.32 -4.10
C ARG A 469 19.47 2.70 -2.69
N LYS A 470 18.88 3.88 -2.49
CA LYS A 470 18.36 4.30 -1.18
C LYS A 470 17.14 3.47 -0.75
N GLU A 471 16.34 3.00 -1.70
CA GLU A 471 15.17 2.16 -1.41
C GLU A 471 15.55 0.73 -1.00
N LEU A 472 16.82 0.36 -1.17
CA LEU A 472 17.34 -0.90 -0.63
C LEU A 472 17.45 -0.87 0.90
N LEU A 473 17.59 0.32 1.51
CA LEU A 473 17.76 0.45 2.97
C LEU A 473 16.56 -0.12 3.74
N PRO A 474 15.29 0.24 3.46
CA PRO A 474 14.14 -0.37 4.13
C PRO A 474 14.10 -1.90 3.97
N VAL A 475 14.43 -2.44 2.80
CA VAL A 475 14.44 -3.90 2.55
C VAL A 475 15.47 -4.58 3.44
N VAL A 476 16.71 -4.09 3.43
CA VAL A 476 17.83 -4.66 4.19
C VAL A 476 17.58 -4.54 5.69
N THR A 477 17.11 -3.38 6.16
CA THR A 477 16.76 -3.19 7.57
C THR A 477 15.65 -4.15 8.00
N THR A 478 14.61 -4.31 7.17
CA THR A 478 13.52 -5.26 7.45
C THR A 478 14.06 -6.67 7.63
N ILE A 479 14.93 -7.13 6.72
CA ILE A 479 15.48 -8.49 6.75
C ILE A 479 16.42 -8.70 7.94
N ILE A 480 17.33 -7.77 8.20
CA ILE A 480 18.30 -7.89 9.30
C ILE A 480 17.57 -7.94 10.64
N VAL A 481 16.63 -7.03 10.88
CA VAL A 481 15.87 -6.99 12.14
C VAL A 481 14.95 -8.20 12.27
N SER A 482 14.37 -8.67 11.16
CA SER A 482 13.57 -9.90 11.15
C SER A 482 14.36 -11.13 11.60
N PHE A 483 15.63 -11.23 11.20
CA PHE A 483 16.48 -12.37 11.56
C PHE A 483 17.04 -12.29 12.97
N THR A 484 17.40 -11.10 13.44
CA THR A 484 18.03 -10.93 14.75
C THR A 484 17.02 -10.91 15.89
N VAL A 485 15.85 -10.30 15.69
CA VAL A 485 14.84 -10.09 16.75
C VAL A 485 13.60 -10.95 16.49
N SER A 486 12.73 -10.49 15.59
CA SER A 486 11.55 -11.22 15.09
C SER A 486 11.10 -10.54 13.80
N VAL A 487 10.43 -11.29 12.95
CA VAL A 487 9.89 -10.83 11.66
C VAL A 487 9.00 -9.58 11.84
N ASP A 488 8.27 -9.51 12.95
CA ASP A 488 7.29 -8.45 13.23
C ASP A 488 7.96 -7.12 13.63
N TYR A 489 9.06 -7.19 14.38
CA TYR A 489 9.91 -6.01 14.60
C TYR A 489 10.61 -5.59 13.32
N GLY A 490 10.89 -6.55 12.43
CA GLY A 490 11.43 -6.30 11.10
C GLY A 490 10.55 -5.39 10.26
N ILE A 491 9.26 -5.69 10.13
CA ILE A 491 8.33 -4.84 9.36
C ILE A 491 8.21 -3.44 9.96
N LEU A 492 8.13 -3.31 11.29
CA LEU A 492 8.10 -1.99 11.92
C LEU A 492 9.37 -1.18 11.66
N ALA A 493 10.54 -1.80 11.77
CA ALA A 493 11.81 -1.15 11.47
C ALA A 493 11.89 -0.75 10.00
N GLY A 494 11.38 -1.59 9.09
CA GLY A 494 11.25 -1.30 7.66
C GLY A 494 10.37 -0.09 7.38
N ILE A 495 9.16 -0.05 7.97
CA ILE A 495 8.23 1.08 7.87
C ILE A 495 8.90 2.35 8.41
N GLY A 496 9.56 2.26 9.58
CA GLY A 496 10.29 3.38 10.18
C GLY A 496 11.39 3.92 9.25
N MET A 497 12.19 3.04 8.65
CA MET A 497 13.21 3.45 7.67
C MET A 497 12.61 4.05 6.41
N SER A 498 11.51 3.50 5.91
CA SER A 498 10.79 4.04 4.75
C SER A 498 10.22 5.42 5.04
N LEU A 499 9.66 5.63 6.24
CA LEU A 499 9.19 6.94 6.70
C LEU A 499 10.34 7.93 6.83
N LEU A 500 11.48 7.54 7.41
CA LEU A 500 12.66 8.41 7.51
C LEU A 500 13.17 8.85 6.13
N LEU A 501 13.21 7.94 5.16
CA LEU A 501 13.58 8.26 3.78
C LEU A 501 12.57 9.19 3.08
N LEU A 502 11.28 9.10 3.44
CA LEU A 502 10.24 10.00 2.94
C LEU A 502 10.30 11.37 3.62
N LEU A 503 10.58 11.42 4.92
CA LEU A 503 10.67 12.67 5.70
C LEU A 503 11.93 13.47 5.35
N TYR A 504 13.03 12.82 4.98
CA TYR A 504 14.30 13.52 4.75
C TYR A 504 14.24 14.55 3.60
N PRO A 505 13.73 14.23 2.39
CA PRO A 505 13.54 15.22 1.33
C PRO A 505 12.54 16.34 1.68
N ILE A 506 11.54 16.04 2.52
CA ILE A 506 10.58 17.04 3.02
C ILE A 506 11.27 18.02 3.98
N ALA A 507 12.22 17.56 4.79
CA ALA A 507 13.00 18.40 5.70
C ALA A 507 14.15 19.15 5.04
N ARG A 508 14.75 18.58 3.99
CA ARG A 508 15.85 19.19 3.23
C ARG A 508 15.51 19.19 1.73
N PRO A 509 14.53 19.99 1.28
CA PRO A 509 14.22 20.11 -0.14
C PRO A 509 15.39 20.75 -0.89
N SER A 510 15.64 20.34 -2.13
CA SER A 510 16.67 20.96 -2.94
C SER A 510 16.22 22.36 -3.38
N ILE A 511 16.89 23.38 -2.84
CA ILE A 511 16.65 24.78 -3.20
C ILE A 511 17.73 25.16 -4.23
N VAL A 512 17.31 25.54 -5.43
CA VAL A 512 18.22 25.99 -6.49
C VAL A 512 18.07 27.50 -6.63
N ALA A 513 19.19 28.21 -6.52
CA ALA A 513 19.27 29.63 -6.84
C ALA A 513 19.98 29.81 -8.18
N HIS A 514 19.26 30.39 -9.15
CA HIS A 514 19.81 30.78 -10.44
C HIS A 514 20.17 32.27 -10.41
N PHE A 515 21.47 32.57 -10.57
CA PHE A 515 21.97 33.93 -10.66
C PHE A 515 21.98 34.35 -12.12
N HIS A 516 21.05 35.20 -12.52
CA HIS A 516 21.01 35.80 -13.86
C HIS A 516 21.62 37.19 -13.79
N ARG A 517 22.71 37.39 -14.56
CA ARG A 517 23.33 38.70 -14.74
C ARG A 517 22.75 39.33 -16.00
N GLU A 518 21.84 40.28 -15.84
CA GLU A 518 21.38 41.10 -16.95
C GLU A 518 22.27 42.35 -17.02
N THR A 519 23.22 42.36 -17.95
CA THR A 519 23.85 43.61 -18.38
C THR A 519 22.93 44.23 -19.43
N MET A 520 22.20 45.28 -19.06
CA MET A 520 21.46 46.13 -19.99
C MET A 520 22.44 46.91 -20.87
N ILE A 521 23.06 46.26 -21.87
CA ILE A 521 23.51 47.00 -23.04
C ILE A 521 22.26 47.16 -23.90
N VAL A 522 21.61 48.31 -23.75
CA VAL A 522 20.43 48.69 -24.54
C VAL A 522 20.84 48.87 -25.99
N HIS A 523 20.96 47.77 -26.74
CA HIS A 523 20.94 47.81 -28.20
C HIS A 523 19.47 47.84 -28.62
N THR A 524 18.91 49.03 -28.79
CA THR A 524 18.06 49.47 -29.93
C THR A 524 17.33 50.79 -29.57
N ILE A 525 17.81 51.88 -30.19
CA ILE A 525 17.11 53.14 -30.56
C ILE A 525 16.46 53.96 -29.43
N GLN A 526 17.29 54.55 -28.56
CA GLN A 526 17.46 56.00 -28.40
C GLN A 526 18.32 56.19 -27.15
N VAL A 527 19.53 56.68 -27.38
CA VAL A 527 20.53 56.93 -26.35
C VAL A 527 20.04 58.10 -25.50
N ASN A 528 19.47 57.79 -24.34
CA ASN A 528 19.51 58.70 -23.20
C ASN A 528 20.64 58.21 -22.28
N SER A 529 21.82 58.81 -22.47
CA SER A 529 23.06 58.52 -21.76
C SER A 529 22.92 58.96 -20.29
N ALA A 530 22.32 58.14 -19.41
CA ALA A 530 22.27 58.47 -17.98
C ALA A 530 22.16 57.29 -16.99
N THR A 531 21.92 56.05 -17.39
CA THR A 531 21.78 54.94 -16.41
C THR A 531 22.38 53.64 -16.93
N ASP A 532 23.68 53.46 -16.73
CA ASP A 532 24.36 52.16 -16.83
C ASP A 532 24.04 51.31 -15.59
N ARG A 533 22.74 51.02 -15.38
CA ARG A 533 22.26 50.28 -14.22
C ARG A 533 22.53 48.80 -14.44
N ARG A 534 23.46 48.25 -13.65
CA ARG A 534 23.71 46.81 -13.59
C ARG A 534 22.72 46.19 -12.60
N THR A 535 21.79 45.38 -13.10
CA THR A 535 20.81 44.67 -12.27
C THR A 535 21.20 43.20 -12.10
N LEU A 536 21.26 42.73 -10.85
CA LEU A 536 21.45 41.30 -10.55
C LEU A 536 20.10 40.68 -10.19
N ARG A 537 19.66 39.67 -10.95
CA ARG A 537 18.41 38.95 -10.70
C ARG A 537 18.71 37.55 -10.15
N ILE A 538 18.24 37.29 -8.93
CA ILE A 538 18.45 36.00 -8.25
C ILE A 538 17.11 35.27 -8.18
N THR A 539 16.94 34.23 -8.99
CA THR A 539 15.72 33.41 -8.97
C THR A 539 15.92 32.22 -8.04
N VAL A 540 15.19 32.20 -6.92
CA VAL A 540 15.17 31.12 -5.93
C VAL A 540 13.96 30.25 -6.19
N LYS A 541 14.20 28.98 -6.52
CA LYS A 541 13.14 28.00 -6.77
C LYS A 541 13.29 26.79 -5.82
N PRO A 542 12.42 26.64 -4.81
CA PRO A 542 12.34 25.41 -4.04
C PRO A 542 11.76 24.29 -4.90
N HIS A 543 12.41 23.13 -4.93
CA HIS A 543 11.85 21.95 -5.59
C HIS A 543 11.07 21.13 -4.55
N GLY A 544 9.74 21.28 -4.56
CA GLY A 544 8.81 20.56 -3.67
C GLY A 544 8.03 21.49 -2.74
N ALA A 545 6.99 20.94 -2.11
CA ALA A 545 6.18 21.65 -1.14
C ALA A 545 6.99 21.96 0.12
N LEU A 546 6.83 23.19 0.64
CA LEU A 546 7.52 23.66 1.83
C LEU A 546 6.64 23.48 3.06
N PHE A 547 7.10 22.64 3.98
CA PHE A 547 6.48 22.40 5.29
C PHE A 547 7.44 22.73 6.44
N PHE A 548 6.92 22.73 7.67
CA PHE A 548 7.65 23.08 8.89
C PHE A 548 9.06 22.49 9.00
N PRO A 549 9.36 21.25 8.55
CA PRO A 549 10.70 20.70 8.68
C PRO A 549 11.74 21.43 7.81
N SER A 550 11.30 22.02 6.69
CA SER A 550 12.14 22.76 5.74
C SER A 550 12.32 24.24 6.09
N ALA A 551 11.52 24.78 7.01
CA ALA A 551 11.41 26.21 7.26
C ALA A 551 12.75 26.85 7.68
N GLU A 552 13.48 26.21 8.61
CA GLU A 552 14.78 26.72 9.05
C GLU A 552 15.83 26.55 7.94
N HIS A 553 15.81 25.42 7.21
CA HIS A 553 16.75 25.20 6.12
C HIS A 553 16.62 26.26 5.01
N LEU A 554 15.38 26.65 4.69
CA LEU A 554 15.12 27.73 3.73
C LEU A 554 15.71 29.06 4.23
N LYS A 555 15.54 29.37 5.52
CA LYS A 555 16.06 30.59 6.12
C LYS A 555 17.59 30.61 6.13
N ASP A 556 18.22 29.50 6.51
CA ASP A 556 19.68 29.32 6.47
C ASP A 556 20.21 29.49 5.04
N PHE A 557 19.52 28.91 4.05
CA PHE A 557 19.87 29.06 2.64
C PHE A 557 19.88 30.54 2.23
N PHE A 558 18.85 31.31 2.55
CA PHE A 558 18.83 32.76 2.25
C PHE A 558 19.95 33.51 2.97
N GLN A 559 20.22 33.17 4.23
CA GLN A 559 21.26 33.84 5.01
C GLN A 559 22.66 33.57 4.48
N GLU A 560 23.01 32.30 4.25
CA GLU A 560 24.35 31.89 3.85
C GLU A 560 24.60 32.13 2.36
N SER A 561 23.68 31.70 1.50
CA SER A 561 23.93 31.61 0.05
C SER A 561 23.59 32.89 -0.72
N ILE A 562 22.71 33.74 -0.19
CA ILE A 562 22.29 34.99 -0.85
C ILE A 562 22.88 36.20 -0.11
N ILE A 563 22.72 36.28 1.21
CA ILE A 563 23.14 37.47 1.98
C ILE A 563 24.65 37.45 2.27
N HIS A 564 25.19 36.33 2.79
CA HIS A 564 26.62 36.27 3.18
C HIS A 564 27.59 36.01 2.02
N ARG A 565 27.18 35.21 1.02
CA ARG A 565 28.05 34.85 -0.10
C ARG A 565 28.47 36.04 -0.96
N GLU A 566 27.61 37.05 -1.06
CA GLU A 566 27.86 38.27 -1.83
C GLU A 566 28.85 39.21 -1.13
N ASN A 567 28.72 39.38 0.20
CA ASN A 567 29.69 40.10 1.02
C ASN A 567 31.11 39.52 0.90
N SER A 568 31.22 38.24 0.54
CA SER A 568 32.51 37.54 0.39
C SER A 568 33.08 37.62 -1.03
N LEU A 569 32.26 37.92 -2.04
CA LEU A 569 32.66 37.83 -3.45
C LEU A 569 33.15 39.16 -4.05
N ASN A 570 33.12 40.30 -3.33
CA ASN A 570 33.49 41.62 -3.86
C ASN A 570 32.94 41.85 -5.28
N LEU A 571 31.73 41.35 -5.54
CA LEU A 571 31.04 41.61 -6.80
C LEU A 571 30.80 43.12 -6.84
N GLU A 572 31.42 43.77 -7.83
CA GLU A 572 31.29 45.21 -8.08
C GLU A 572 29.83 45.63 -7.89
N THR A 573 29.61 46.60 -6.99
CA THR A 573 28.31 47.16 -6.58
C THR A 573 27.31 47.18 -7.74
N PHE A 574 26.37 46.24 -7.74
CA PHE A 574 25.17 46.31 -8.56
C PHE A 574 24.26 47.38 -7.96
N ASP A 575 23.67 48.23 -8.79
CA ASP A 575 22.86 49.37 -8.33
C ASP A 575 21.48 48.92 -7.82
N ASP A 576 20.94 47.84 -8.40
CA ASP A 576 19.62 47.31 -8.09
C ASP A 576 19.66 45.77 -8.11
N GLU A 577 19.38 45.14 -6.95
CA GLU A 577 19.29 43.69 -6.81
C GLU A 577 17.84 43.24 -6.55
N GLU A 578 17.37 42.34 -7.41
CA GLU A 578 16.02 41.79 -7.34
C GLU A 578 16.09 40.28 -7.09
N ILE A 579 15.55 39.84 -5.96
CA ILE A 579 15.39 38.42 -5.63
C ILE A 579 13.99 37.99 -6.05
N ILE A 580 13.89 37.07 -7.01
CA ILE A 580 12.64 36.45 -7.43
C ILE A 580 12.48 35.13 -6.70
N PHE A 581 11.45 35.01 -5.87
CA PHE A 581 11.05 33.75 -5.25
C PHE A 581 9.93 33.12 -6.08
N ASP A 582 10.25 32.01 -6.76
CA ASP A 582 9.29 31.26 -7.56
C ASP A 582 8.52 30.26 -6.69
N GLY A 583 7.29 30.61 -6.32
CA GLY A 583 6.45 29.89 -5.37
C GLY A 583 5.47 28.89 -5.99
N VAL A 584 5.76 28.35 -7.19
CA VAL A 584 4.87 27.40 -7.90
C VAL A 584 4.37 26.25 -7.00
N TYR A 585 5.21 25.73 -6.10
CA TYR A 585 4.87 24.62 -5.21
C TYR A 585 4.35 25.05 -3.83
N LEU A 586 4.02 26.34 -3.67
CA LEU A 586 3.61 26.96 -2.42
C LEU A 586 2.09 27.22 -2.41
N GLU A 587 1.30 26.15 -2.51
CA GLU A 587 -0.17 26.23 -2.50
C GLU A 587 -0.74 26.30 -1.08
N GLU A 588 -0.34 25.34 -0.25
CA GLU A 588 -0.66 25.27 1.19
C GLU A 588 0.63 25.11 1.98
N SER A 589 0.76 25.86 3.08
CA SER A 589 1.94 25.83 3.94
C SER A 589 1.53 26.01 5.39
N ASP A 590 2.28 25.42 6.30
CA ASP A 590 2.03 25.51 7.72
C ASP A 590 2.48 26.85 8.32
N PHE A 591 2.02 27.12 9.53
CA PHE A 591 2.34 28.35 10.26
C PHE A 591 3.85 28.60 10.42
N THR A 592 4.66 27.56 10.63
CA THR A 592 6.11 27.69 10.84
C THR A 592 6.79 28.16 9.56
N THR A 593 6.44 27.56 8.43
CA THR A 593 6.94 27.94 7.10
C THR A 593 6.55 29.37 6.74
N LEU A 594 5.29 29.77 6.98
CA LEU A 594 4.82 31.13 6.75
C LEU A 594 5.57 32.16 7.61
N LYS A 595 5.85 31.83 8.87
CA LYS A 595 6.65 32.67 9.77
C LYS A 595 8.11 32.78 9.30
N ALA A 596 8.70 31.69 8.79
CA ALA A 596 10.03 31.69 8.23
C ALA A 596 10.11 32.56 6.96
N LEU A 597 9.17 32.43 6.04
CA LEU A 597 9.03 33.30 4.86
C LEU A 597 8.93 34.78 5.25
N LYS A 598 8.11 35.11 6.25
CA LYS A 598 8.02 36.48 6.78
C LYS A 598 9.35 36.98 7.38
N SER A 599 10.10 36.08 8.02
CA SER A 599 11.45 36.40 8.50
C SER A 599 12.42 36.65 7.35
N ILE A 600 12.36 35.83 6.29
CA ILE A 600 13.19 35.99 5.08
C ILE A 600 12.93 37.34 4.41
N VAL A 601 11.65 37.72 4.23
CA VAL A 601 11.29 39.03 3.67
C VAL A 601 11.89 40.17 4.51
N ARG A 602 11.81 40.10 5.85
CA ARG A 602 12.43 41.10 6.73
C ARG A 602 13.96 41.10 6.67
N MET A 603 14.59 39.94 6.49
CA MET A 603 16.04 39.82 6.35
C MET A 603 16.51 40.47 5.06
N CYS A 604 15.84 40.21 3.93
CA CYS A 604 16.10 40.85 2.65
C CYS A 604 15.90 42.38 2.74
N GLN A 605 14.81 42.84 3.38
CA GLN A 605 14.56 44.27 3.60
C GLN A 605 15.67 44.95 4.43
N ARG A 606 16.17 44.30 5.49
CA ARG A 606 17.29 44.82 6.30
C ARG A 606 18.60 44.87 5.51
N ALA A 607 18.78 43.95 4.57
CA ALA A 607 19.93 43.93 3.67
C ALA A 607 19.78 44.91 2.49
N GLY A 608 18.67 45.65 2.38
CA GLY A 608 18.42 46.60 1.29
C GLY A 608 18.03 45.96 -0.05
N LYS A 609 17.65 44.67 -0.06
CA LYS A 609 17.30 43.92 -1.28
C LYS A 609 15.80 43.86 -1.50
N THR A 610 15.37 43.95 -2.76
CA THR A 610 13.96 43.78 -3.13
C THR A 610 13.66 42.29 -3.36
N ILE A 611 12.52 41.81 -2.83
CA ILE A 611 12.06 40.43 -3.03
C ILE A 611 10.70 40.43 -3.72
N ARG A 612 10.63 39.74 -4.86
CA ARG A 612 9.42 39.55 -5.68
C ARG A 612 8.97 38.10 -5.57
N PHE A 613 7.69 37.87 -5.31
CA PHE A 613 7.09 36.52 -5.32
C PHE A 613 6.40 36.30 -6.67
N GLU A 614 6.71 35.19 -7.34
CA GLU A 614 6.07 34.75 -8.57
C GLU A 614 5.33 33.42 -8.34
N ASN A 615 4.26 33.18 -9.11
CA ASN A 615 3.47 31.93 -9.10
C ASN A 615 3.05 31.42 -7.71
N THR A 616 2.87 32.33 -6.75
CA THR A 616 2.55 31.98 -5.36
C THR A 616 1.05 32.10 -5.12
N SER A 617 0.46 31.16 -4.37
CA SER A 617 -0.97 31.19 -4.01
C SER A 617 -1.37 32.50 -3.31
N SER A 618 -2.51 33.06 -3.71
CA SER A 618 -3.05 34.31 -3.16
C SER A 618 -3.33 34.22 -1.65
N GLN A 619 -3.66 33.02 -1.14
CA GLN A 619 -3.87 32.77 0.29
C GLN A 619 -2.58 32.92 1.09
N VAL A 620 -1.47 32.41 0.56
CA VAL A 620 -0.16 32.47 1.20
C VAL A 620 0.37 33.92 1.17
N MET A 621 0.20 34.60 0.03
CA MET A 621 0.59 36.01 -0.13
C MET A 621 -0.12 36.96 0.84
N ALA A 622 -1.41 36.71 1.14
CA ALA A 622 -2.18 37.50 2.10
C ALA A 622 -1.62 37.46 3.53
N ILE A 623 -0.88 36.39 3.88
CA ILE A 623 -0.30 36.19 5.23
C ILE A 623 1.14 36.72 5.30
N ILE A 624 1.91 36.53 4.23
CA ILE A 624 3.33 36.91 4.15
C ILE A 624 3.48 38.44 4.07
N LEU A 625 2.66 39.09 3.25
CA LEU A 625 2.75 40.54 3.04
C LEU A 625 2.25 41.32 4.27
N PRO A 626 2.94 42.40 4.68
CA PRO A 626 2.46 43.27 5.75
C PRO A 626 1.12 43.90 5.36
N LYS A 627 0.18 43.98 6.33
CA LYS A 627 -1.11 44.67 6.14
C LYS A 627 -0.83 46.14 5.76
N GLY A 628 -0.98 46.47 4.46
CA GLY A 628 -0.75 47.80 3.91
C GLY A 628 0.01 47.86 2.58
N THR A 629 0.63 46.77 2.10
CA THR A 629 1.38 46.75 0.82
C THR A 629 0.64 46.09 -0.35
N ALA A 630 -0.54 45.50 -0.12
CA ALA A 630 -1.40 45.04 -1.19
C ALA A 630 -2.18 46.23 -1.77
N LYS A 631 -1.56 46.97 -2.70
CA LYS A 631 -2.33 47.88 -3.55
C LYS A 631 -3.23 47.04 -4.45
N LYS A 632 -4.52 47.27 -4.31
CA LYS A 632 -5.59 46.68 -5.09
C LYS A 632 -5.77 47.57 -6.33
N ASP A 633 -4.91 47.41 -7.32
CA ASP A 633 -5.14 47.96 -8.66
C ASP A 633 -5.81 46.80 -9.44
N ALA A 634 -7.07 46.79 -9.91
CA ALA A 634 -8.07 47.80 -10.25
C ALA A 634 -9.51 47.22 -10.02
N PRO A 635 -10.62 47.99 -10.20
CA PRO A 635 -11.97 47.51 -9.87
C PRO A 635 -12.53 46.53 -10.92
N MET A 636 -13.28 45.56 -10.40
CA MET A 636 -14.15 44.65 -11.15
C MET A 636 -15.18 45.46 -11.94
N SER A 637 -15.05 45.46 -13.26
CA SER A 637 -16.03 46.00 -14.21
C SER A 637 -16.71 44.81 -14.88
N ASP A 638 -18.01 44.65 -14.59
CA ASP A 638 -18.91 43.76 -15.32
C ASP A 638 -18.89 44.10 -16.81
N ALA A 639 -18.27 43.25 -17.63
CA ALA A 639 -18.45 43.25 -19.07
C ALA A 639 -18.18 41.86 -19.66
N VAL A 640 -19.30 41.17 -19.95
CA VAL A 640 -19.50 40.25 -21.08
C VAL A 640 -18.47 39.14 -21.28
N ALA A 641 -18.88 37.93 -20.86
CA ALA A 641 -18.30 36.68 -21.33
C ALA A 641 -18.48 36.54 -22.85
N ASN A 642 -17.38 36.62 -23.59
CA ASN A 642 -17.19 35.96 -24.87
C ASN A 642 -15.77 35.38 -24.87
N GLU A 643 -15.67 34.08 -25.08
CA GLU A 643 -14.42 33.32 -25.19
C GLU A 643 -13.63 33.73 -26.43
N THR A 644 -12.33 33.95 -26.29
CA THR A 644 -11.29 33.43 -27.20
C THR A 644 -9.92 33.45 -26.50
N ALA A 645 -9.16 32.40 -26.71
CA ALA A 645 -7.91 32.06 -26.03
C ALA A 645 -6.72 32.98 -26.35
N THR A 646 -5.95 33.31 -25.30
CA THR A 646 -4.47 33.40 -25.29
C THR A 646 -4.00 33.21 -23.84
N PRO A 647 -3.09 32.27 -23.50
CA PRO A 647 -2.46 32.25 -22.19
C PRO A 647 -1.33 33.28 -22.15
N ILE A 648 -0.89 33.66 -20.96
CA ILE A 648 0.10 34.69 -20.61
C ILE A 648 -0.57 36.00 -20.18
N GLY A 649 -1.08 36.01 -18.95
CA GLY A 649 -1.27 37.20 -18.14
C GLY A 649 -0.47 37.02 -16.86
N ASN A 650 0.70 37.68 -16.78
CA ASN A 650 1.49 37.69 -15.55
C ASN A 650 0.85 38.68 -14.57
N ASP A 651 0.22 38.14 -13.53
CA ASP A 651 -0.23 38.94 -12.40
C ASP A 651 0.97 39.24 -11.48
N TYR A 652 1.50 40.45 -11.62
CA TYR A 652 2.64 40.93 -10.84
C TYR A 652 2.16 41.70 -9.60
N VAL A 653 2.74 41.38 -8.44
CA VAL A 653 2.67 42.25 -7.25
C VAL A 653 4.08 42.76 -6.97
N MET A 654 4.36 43.98 -7.43
CA MET A 654 5.58 44.71 -7.10
C MET A 654 5.45 45.37 -5.73
N VAL A 655 6.39 45.08 -4.82
CA VAL A 655 6.52 45.80 -3.55
C VAL A 655 7.70 46.76 -3.68
N ASP A 656 7.47 47.89 -4.35
CA ASP A 656 8.38 49.02 -4.36
C ASP A 656 8.10 49.92 -3.16
N ILE A 657 9.07 50.03 -2.25
CA ILE A 657 9.04 51.03 -1.18
C ILE A 657 10.25 51.95 -1.38
N LEU A 658 10.07 52.93 -2.27
CA LEU A 658 10.95 54.09 -2.34
C LEU A 658 10.89 54.83 -1.00
N ASN A 659 12.06 54.99 -0.39
CA ASN A 659 12.29 55.73 0.84
C ASN A 659 11.86 57.20 0.65
N SER A 660 10.64 57.56 1.06
CA SER A 660 10.14 58.94 1.08
C SER A 660 10.77 59.73 2.24
N ARG A 661 12.00 60.20 2.02
CA ARG A 661 12.56 61.40 2.69
C ARG A 661 13.17 62.33 1.64
N ARG A 662 12.35 62.92 0.76
CA ARG A 662 12.68 64.20 0.12
C ARG A 662 11.43 65.07 0.02
N LYS A 663 11.63 66.33 0.41
CA LYS A 663 10.64 67.36 0.70
C LYS A 663 9.70 67.65 -0.47
N SER A 664 8.45 67.93 -0.11
CA SER A 664 7.44 68.58 -0.94
C SER A 664 7.91 69.94 -1.44
N SER A 665 7.83 70.16 -2.75
CA SER A 665 7.62 71.48 -3.35
C SER A 665 6.73 71.30 -4.56
N ILE A 666 5.64 72.05 -4.54
CA ILE A 666 4.47 72.02 -5.42
C ILE A 666 4.81 72.67 -6.77
N HIS A 667 4.47 72.07 -7.90
CA HIS A 667 3.73 72.72 -9.00
C HIS A 667 3.18 71.71 -10.00
N ARG A 668 2.06 72.10 -10.62
CA ARG A 668 1.03 71.31 -11.30
C ARG A 668 0.91 71.85 -12.73
N THR A 669 0.91 70.98 -13.74
CA THR A 669 0.41 71.13 -15.14
C THR A 669 1.11 70.07 -16.00
N GLU A 670 0.57 69.42 -17.03
CA GLU A 670 -0.75 69.21 -17.63
C GLU A 670 -0.54 68.00 -18.57
N THR A 671 -1.50 67.08 -18.66
CA THR A 671 -1.50 65.99 -19.64
C THR A 671 -2.03 66.51 -20.98
N VAL A 672 -1.29 66.23 -22.06
CA VAL A 672 -1.81 66.26 -23.44
C VAL A 672 -1.60 64.86 -24.03
N GLU A 673 -2.71 64.16 -24.24
CA GLU A 673 -2.79 62.92 -25.03
C GLU A 673 -2.59 63.24 -26.52
N THR A 674 -1.87 62.37 -27.24
CA THR A 674 -2.09 62.18 -28.67
C THR A 674 -1.96 60.69 -29.02
N ASN A 675 -3.09 60.13 -29.47
CA ASN A 675 -3.26 58.79 -30.05
C ASN A 675 -2.58 58.71 -31.41
N LEU A 676 -1.95 57.56 -31.75
CA LEU A 676 -1.69 57.14 -33.13
C LEU A 676 -1.79 55.61 -33.25
N ASN A 677 -2.37 55.18 -34.38
CA ASN A 677 -3.09 53.93 -34.63
C ASN A 677 -2.21 52.71 -34.98
N GLU A 678 -2.72 51.52 -34.63
CA GLU A 678 -2.14 50.17 -34.75
C GLU A 678 -2.19 49.52 -36.16
N GLU A 679 -2.59 50.23 -37.21
CA GLU A 679 -2.76 49.63 -38.55
C GLU A 679 -1.47 49.52 -39.40
N GLU A 680 -0.33 50.02 -38.91
CA GLU A 680 0.93 50.03 -39.69
C GLU A 680 1.95 48.95 -39.28
N ILE A 681 1.64 48.14 -38.26
CA ILE A 681 2.60 47.14 -37.70
C ILE A 681 2.34 45.71 -38.23
N VAL A 682 1.15 45.42 -38.74
CA VAL A 682 0.75 44.06 -39.13
C VAL A 682 1.38 43.59 -40.45
N ASP A 683 1.81 44.51 -41.34
CA ASP A 683 2.40 44.12 -42.63
C ASP A 683 3.92 43.89 -42.62
N ARG A 684 4.62 44.19 -41.51
CA ARG A 684 6.07 43.96 -41.40
C ARG A 684 6.47 42.60 -40.82
N LEU A 685 5.53 41.82 -40.29
CA LEU A 685 5.82 40.53 -39.62
C LEU A 685 5.64 39.29 -40.51
N ARG A 686 5.35 39.46 -41.82
CA ARG A 686 5.20 38.34 -42.78
C ARG A 686 6.45 38.00 -43.61
N GLY A 687 7.59 38.65 -43.37
CA GLY A 687 8.78 38.55 -44.22
C GLY A 687 9.85 37.51 -43.85
N ASP A 688 10.02 37.16 -42.56
CA ASP A 688 11.29 36.57 -42.10
C ASP A 688 11.18 35.13 -41.53
N PHE A 689 10.29 34.31 -42.09
CA PHE A 689 10.28 32.87 -41.84
C PHE A 689 10.90 32.12 -43.01
N LEU A 690 12.23 31.95 -43.04
CA LEU A 690 12.97 30.90 -43.77
C LEU A 690 14.46 30.92 -43.34
N GLN A 691 15.06 29.73 -43.12
CA GLN A 691 16.46 29.40 -42.70
C GLN A 691 16.71 29.44 -41.18
N GLU A 692 17.37 28.50 -40.50
CA GLU A 692 18.08 27.25 -40.83
C GLU A 692 18.30 26.47 -39.50
N THR A 693 18.28 25.13 -39.55
CA THR A 693 18.60 24.22 -38.43
C THR A 693 20.03 23.69 -38.54
N PRO A 694 20.78 23.48 -37.44
CA PRO A 694 21.96 22.62 -37.47
C PRO A 694 21.81 21.32 -36.66
N SER A 695 22.35 20.26 -37.26
CA SER A 695 22.50 18.88 -36.79
C SER A 695 23.84 18.65 -36.08
N GLU A 696 23.90 17.85 -35.01
CA GLU A 696 25.17 17.24 -34.55
C GLU A 696 25.03 15.83 -33.94
N ASN A 697 25.57 14.87 -34.71
CA ASN A 697 26.40 13.69 -34.42
C ASN A 697 26.27 12.83 -33.14
N LYS A 698 25.99 11.54 -33.40
CA LYS A 698 26.45 10.36 -32.65
C LYS A 698 27.87 9.97 -33.10
N LYS A 699 28.72 9.51 -32.16
CA LYS A 699 29.91 8.70 -32.46
C LYS A 699 29.88 7.36 -31.70
N ALA A 700 30.43 6.39 -32.42
CA ALA A 700 30.61 4.97 -32.12
C ALA A 700 31.64 4.71 -31.01
#